data_AF-A0A2D5TIN0-F1
#
_entry.id   AF-A0A2D5TIN0-F1
#
_cell.length_a   1.000
_cell.length_b   1.000
_cell.length_c   1.000
_cell.angle_alpha   90.00
_cell.angle_beta   90.00
_cell.angle_gamma   90.00
#
_symmetry.space_group_name_H-M   'P 1'
#
loop_
_entity.id
_entity.type
_entity.pdbx_description
1 polymer ?
#
loop_
_entity_poly.entity_id
_entity_poly.type
_entity_poly.pdbx_seq_one_letter_code
_entity_poly.pdbx_strand_id
1 'polypeptide(L)'
;MVYSTLLRDKEVWYAESSELDKEDQDHKSALYEIDILGKDYVVALGVPRMQYADKGMVYYPIYLMSPKLRIKAKIGVFEVETAKTITVVDDDGDVDLNKLGDPVLFSFVTTAYLEKHGTHGSAVDDETPKNAIANDDERIVASNDEGKLEGKEEQGEEDNATEHLKESLEDTLQTELEKEQEEEDDENLFTIQPTKSTPEPTQPSEKVSIDDVFTKEEPLPVMPTWPTEEAEDAKKLRDVYKTSKSTQDNWVVKYMHNKEYKIQPCESNGDCLFAAIRDAYSSMGYQTTVSKLRKLLSQEVTIELYDSYKEIYTGLEYEQSIAKDEMDRLQQSNASLKKQSKATKNTNQQKDILNEAVRVKQEFLTQKTQKGGADELMQEFGFMQQIQNVDDLKEFVQTSEFWADSWAISTLELLLSVKLVVLEDTEDVDSVMRCTQGNDQHPKYATYDPKHYIIVGYSDGNHYDLVSYKDKKIFTFSEVPYDLKVKVVRTCVEHNDQGYYAQISAFRQFRKELGVPEVIAKDSETLDRELFDPHLTLSFHSKSDQKKKAGHVDADSIPVKRRNEFSALNAIPLWRRKLDDAWSERPFPTTDGKRWNSVAHYLLAVPFKDSHPEVYNEYSDDSKTDISKDLDLAKASIEKKKDKVGRHYQTYKGLVKPDPNTLEVFRKDALRGKFAKDTEMEKLLESTHMAKLMQSRRNKEPLADQSLMEVRAENRMSPHQPTEISSV
;
A
#
# COMPACT_ATOMS: atom_id res chain seq x y z
N MET A 1 19.73 -4.39 37.93
CA MET A 1 18.40 -5.02 37.79
C MET A 1 17.64 -4.77 39.08
N VAL A 2 16.34 -4.51 38.98
CA VAL A 2 15.47 -4.25 40.15
C VAL A 2 14.38 -5.32 40.21
N TYR A 3 14.09 -5.84 41.40
CA TYR A 3 13.09 -6.88 41.59
C TYR A 3 11.69 -6.29 41.73
N SER A 4 10.71 -7.06 41.26
CA SER A 4 9.29 -6.71 41.38
C SER A 4 8.88 -6.55 42.85
N THR A 5 8.04 -5.55 43.12
CA THR A 5 7.51 -5.34 44.47
C THR A 5 6.19 -6.06 44.69
N LEU A 6 5.42 -6.29 43.62
CA LEU A 6 4.14 -7.00 43.60
C LEU A 6 4.31 -8.53 43.58
N LEU A 7 5.33 -9.05 42.91
CA LEU A 7 5.58 -10.50 42.76
C LEU A 7 6.93 -10.95 43.34
N ARG A 8 7.22 -10.58 44.59
CA ARG A 8 8.50 -10.87 45.28
C ARG A 8 8.86 -12.37 45.33
N ASP A 9 7.86 -13.24 45.39
CA ASP A 9 8.04 -14.69 45.53
C ASP A 9 8.24 -15.42 44.18
N LYS A 10 8.12 -14.71 43.04
CA LYS A 10 8.16 -15.29 41.68
C LYS A 10 9.42 -14.91 40.87
N GLU A 11 10.45 -14.39 41.52
CA GLU A 11 11.73 -13.98 40.92
C GLU A 11 11.57 -13.08 39.67
N VAL A 12 10.57 -12.20 39.64
CA VAL A 12 10.42 -11.23 38.55
C VAL A 12 11.36 -10.05 38.76
N TRP A 13 12.10 -9.66 37.72
CA TRP A 13 13.06 -8.56 37.75
C TRP A 13 13.09 -7.78 36.44
N TYR A 14 13.47 -6.52 36.53
CA TYR A 14 13.57 -5.58 35.43
C TYR A 14 15.04 -5.28 35.12
N ALA A 15 15.41 -5.42 33.85
CA ALA A 15 16.69 -4.94 33.35
C ALA A 15 16.71 -3.41 33.44
N GLU A 16 17.74 -2.86 34.07
CA GLU A 16 17.89 -1.41 34.16
C GLU A 16 18.52 -0.90 32.88
N SER A 17 17.78 -0.08 32.15
CA SER A 17 18.26 0.66 30.99
C SER A 17 17.73 2.09 31.09
N SER A 18 18.55 3.07 30.73
CA SER A 18 18.10 4.47 30.61
C SER A 18 17.51 4.80 29.25
N GLU A 19 17.61 3.89 28.27
CA GLU A 19 17.15 4.11 26.90
C GLU A 19 15.62 4.03 26.77
N LEU A 20 15.08 4.72 25.78
CA LEU A 20 13.68 4.59 25.38
C LEU A 20 13.46 3.20 24.76
N ASP A 21 12.48 2.46 25.27
CA ASP A 21 12.14 1.15 24.70
C ASP A 21 11.67 1.34 23.25
N LYS A 22 12.03 0.41 22.36
CA LYS A 22 11.64 0.47 20.94
C LYS A 22 10.11 0.49 20.74
N GLU A 23 9.39 -0.19 21.62
CA GLU A 23 7.93 -0.24 21.63
C GLU A 23 7.27 1.10 21.99
N ASP A 24 8.03 2.05 22.57
CA ASP A 24 7.52 3.36 23.00
C ASP A 24 7.99 4.52 22.11
N GLN A 25 8.75 4.27 21.03
CA GLN A 25 9.34 5.35 20.20
C GLN A 25 8.30 6.21 19.50
N ASP A 26 7.15 5.63 19.16
CA ASP A 26 6.03 6.31 18.48
C ASP A 26 4.75 6.30 19.33
N HIS A 27 4.88 6.03 20.64
CA HIS A 27 3.77 6.04 21.59
C HIS A 27 3.55 7.45 22.13
N LYS A 28 2.34 8.00 21.92
CA LYS A 28 1.88 9.21 22.60
C LYS A 28 1.42 8.84 24.01
N SER A 29 1.88 9.58 25.00
CA SER A 29 1.58 9.36 26.42
C SER A 29 1.31 10.69 27.10
N ALA A 30 0.32 10.74 27.99
CA ALA A 30 0.09 11.90 28.83
C ALA A 30 1.30 12.17 29.75
N LEU A 31 1.44 13.44 30.12
CA LEU A 31 2.42 13.85 31.12
C LEU A 31 1.79 13.83 32.50
N TYR A 32 2.43 13.12 33.40
CA TYR A 32 1.98 12.95 34.77
C TYR A 32 2.93 13.67 35.73
N GLU A 33 2.38 14.31 36.75
CA GLU A 33 3.14 14.79 37.90
C GLU A 33 3.08 13.74 39.01
N ILE A 34 4.23 13.18 39.38
CA ILE A 34 4.31 12.15 40.42
C ILE A 34 5.37 12.48 41.48
N ASP A 35 5.10 12.11 42.73
CA ASP A 35 6.09 12.18 43.80
C ASP A 35 7.13 11.07 43.61
N ILE A 36 8.38 11.47 43.39
CA ILE A 36 9.53 10.58 43.35
C ILE A 36 10.54 11.03 44.41
N LEU A 37 10.73 10.21 45.44
CA LEU A 37 11.66 10.47 46.56
C LEU A 37 11.35 11.78 47.33
N GLY A 38 10.06 12.12 47.49
CA GLY A 38 9.57 13.24 48.29
C GLY A 38 9.53 14.58 47.54
N LYS A 39 9.47 14.54 46.21
CA LYS A 39 9.45 15.71 45.32
C LYS A 39 8.67 15.38 44.04
N ASP A 40 7.94 16.36 43.53
CA ASP A 40 7.10 16.20 42.35
C ASP A 40 7.88 16.39 41.05
N TYR A 41 7.83 15.37 40.19
CA TYR A 41 8.49 15.36 38.89
C TYR A 41 7.51 15.00 37.77
N VAL A 42 7.74 15.61 36.60
CA VAL A 42 6.97 15.30 35.39
C VAL A 42 7.54 14.06 34.71
N VAL A 43 6.68 13.08 34.46
CA VAL A 43 7.00 11.81 33.80
C VAL A 43 6.01 11.48 32.69
N ALA A 44 6.42 10.62 31.76
CA ALA A 44 5.53 9.97 30.80
C ALA A 44 5.54 8.45 31.06
N LEU A 45 4.44 7.78 30.74
CA LEU A 45 4.34 6.32 30.86
C LEU A 45 4.49 5.65 29.49
N GLY A 46 5.21 4.54 29.43
CA GLY A 46 5.28 3.70 28.23
C GLY A 46 4.07 2.78 28.08
N VAL A 47 4.00 2.10 26.95
CA VAL A 47 2.96 1.10 26.66
C VAL A 47 3.04 -0.03 27.72
N PRO A 48 1.91 -0.54 28.24
CA PRO A 48 1.91 -1.63 29.19
C PRO A 48 2.58 -2.88 28.64
N ARG A 49 3.44 -3.49 29.46
CA ARG A 49 4.17 -4.71 29.11
C ARG A 49 3.47 -5.92 29.69
N MET A 50 3.02 -6.81 28.80
CA MET A 50 2.26 -8.01 29.15
C MET A 50 3.11 -9.25 29.40
N GLN A 51 4.45 -9.15 29.35
CA GLN A 51 5.38 -10.29 29.45
C GLN A 51 5.32 -11.07 30.79
N TYR A 52 4.61 -10.56 31.80
CA TYR A 52 4.38 -11.23 33.10
C TYR A 52 2.88 -11.41 33.41
N ALA A 53 2.01 -11.24 32.41
CA ALA A 53 0.56 -11.31 32.59
C ALA A 53 0.11 -12.72 33.03
N ASP A 54 0.78 -13.76 32.54
CA ASP A 54 0.65 -15.17 32.96
C ASP A 54 0.93 -15.37 34.46
N LYS A 55 1.80 -14.54 35.03
CA LYS A 55 2.11 -14.51 36.47
C LYS A 55 1.17 -13.60 37.26
N GLY A 56 0.21 -12.94 36.59
CA GLY A 56 -0.81 -12.07 37.17
C GLY A 56 -0.41 -10.60 37.27
N MET A 57 0.58 -10.14 36.49
CA MET A 57 1.08 -8.76 36.56
C MET A 57 1.34 -8.15 35.18
N VAL A 58 0.94 -6.90 35.02
CA VAL A 58 1.27 -5.99 33.92
C VAL A 58 2.12 -4.85 34.50
N TYR A 59 3.02 -4.26 33.72
CA TYR A 59 3.77 -3.09 34.20
C TYR A 59 3.92 -2.00 33.12
N TYR A 60 4.04 -0.76 33.57
CA TYR A 60 4.19 0.42 32.71
C TYR A 60 5.59 1.01 32.89
N PRO A 61 6.42 1.15 31.84
CA PRO A 61 7.68 1.89 31.89
C PRO A 61 7.47 3.35 32.33
N ILE A 62 8.37 3.89 33.14
CA ILE A 62 8.34 5.30 33.59
C ILE A 62 9.49 6.06 32.93
N TYR A 63 9.18 7.14 32.22
CA TYR A 63 10.15 8.00 31.55
C TYR A 63 10.20 9.39 32.19
N LEU A 64 11.40 9.83 32.59
CA LEU A 64 11.61 11.16 33.17
C LEU A 64 11.63 12.23 32.08
N MET A 65 10.89 13.33 32.28
CA MET A 65 10.90 14.46 31.36
C MET A 65 11.97 15.49 31.76
N SER A 66 12.83 15.84 30.80
CA SER A 66 13.80 16.92 30.97
C SER A 66 13.14 18.30 30.97
N PRO A 67 13.80 19.37 31.50
CA PRO A 67 13.23 20.73 31.52
C PRO A 67 12.83 21.32 30.16
N LYS A 68 13.20 20.67 29.05
CA LYS A 68 12.76 21.02 27.68
C LYS A 68 11.62 20.13 27.18
N LEU A 69 10.93 19.43 28.08
CA LEU A 69 9.87 18.45 27.81
C LEU A 69 10.26 17.37 26.79
N ARG A 70 11.52 16.89 26.87
CA ARG A 70 11.99 15.71 26.13
C ARG A 70 12.27 14.55 27.05
N ILE A 71 11.99 13.32 26.60
CA ILE A 71 12.32 12.09 27.33
C ILE A 71 13.82 12.08 27.63
N LYS A 72 14.16 12.03 28.92
CA LYS A 72 15.54 12.01 29.37
C LYS A 72 16.08 10.61 29.53
N ALA A 73 15.33 9.78 30.24
CA ALA A 73 15.70 8.41 30.55
C ALA A 73 14.49 7.62 31.07
N LYS A 74 14.50 6.32 30.84
CA LYS A 74 13.66 5.36 31.57
C LYS A 74 14.17 5.23 33.00
N ILE A 75 13.31 5.44 33.99
CA ILE A 75 13.69 5.55 35.41
C ILE A 75 13.05 4.49 36.31
N GLY A 76 12.10 3.70 35.79
CA GLY A 76 11.44 2.67 36.58
C GLY A 76 10.23 2.08 35.89
N VAL A 77 9.39 1.42 36.68
CA VAL A 77 8.11 0.86 36.23
C VAL A 77 7.01 1.02 37.28
N PHE A 78 5.75 1.13 36.85
CA PHE A 78 4.57 0.90 37.71
C PHE A 78 4.05 -0.53 37.52
N GLU A 79 3.67 -1.20 38.60
CA GLU A 79 3.18 -2.59 38.58
C GLU A 79 1.66 -2.63 38.83
N VAL A 80 0.93 -3.42 38.05
CA VAL A 80 -0.53 -3.58 38.15
C VAL A 80 -0.90 -5.06 38.08
N GLU A 81 -1.84 -5.50 38.92
CA GLU A 81 -2.42 -6.85 38.81
C GLU A 81 -3.26 -6.96 37.54
N THR A 82 -3.10 -8.04 36.77
CA THR A 82 -3.81 -8.24 35.48
C THR A 82 -5.33 -8.07 35.60
N ALA A 83 -5.93 -8.48 36.72
CA ALA A 83 -7.37 -8.35 36.96
C ALA A 83 -7.86 -6.90 37.12
N LYS A 84 -6.96 -5.94 37.36
CA LYS A 84 -7.27 -4.52 37.59
C LYS A 84 -6.93 -3.65 36.38
N THR A 85 -6.27 -4.19 35.35
CA THR A 85 -5.83 -3.43 34.16
C THR A 85 -6.96 -2.69 33.46
N ILE A 86 -8.17 -3.27 33.43
CA ILE A 86 -9.37 -2.64 32.83
C ILE A 86 -9.89 -1.44 33.65
N THR A 87 -9.54 -1.37 34.93
CA THR A 87 -10.03 -0.32 35.85
C THR A 87 -9.05 0.82 36.07
N VAL A 88 -7.76 0.61 35.75
CA VAL A 88 -6.70 1.61 35.92
C VAL A 88 -6.66 2.62 34.77
N VAL A 89 -7.39 2.38 33.69
CA VAL A 89 -7.54 3.30 32.57
C VAL A 89 -8.89 4.02 32.70
N ASP A 90 -8.91 5.34 32.53
CA ASP A 90 -10.13 6.14 32.61
C ASP A 90 -10.92 6.17 31.28
N ASP A 91 -11.96 7.01 31.21
CA ASP A 91 -12.83 7.07 30.02
C ASP A 91 -12.14 7.75 28.81
N ASP A 92 -10.97 8.38 29.01
CA ASP A 92 -10.16 9.07 27.98
C ASP A 92 -8.94 8.23 27.54
N GLY A 93 -8.75 7.04 28.11
CA GLY A 93 -7.65 6.13 27.75
C GLY A 93 -6.36 6.38 28.55
N ASP A 94 -6.37 7.36 29.46
CA ASP A 94 -5.22 7.68 30.30
C ASP A 94 -5.15 6.78 31.53
N VAL A 95 -3.92 6.54 32.00
CA VAL A 95 -3.69 5.72 33.19
C VAL A 95 -3.98 6.56 34.43
N ASP A 96 -5.04 6.21 35.14
CA ASP A 96 -5.40 6.81 36.42
C ASP A 96 -4.39 6.38 37.49
N LEU A 97 -3.40 7.24 37.72
CA LEU A 97 -2.32 7.01 38.68
C LEU A 97 -2.82 6.74 40.11
N ASN A 98 -4.02 7.22 40.47
CA ASN A 98 -4.59 6.96 41.80
C ASN A 98 -4.95 5.50 42.03
N LYS A 99 -4.98 4.71 40.95
CA LYS A 99 -5.25 3.27 40.97
C LYS A 99 -3.99 2.43 40.79
N LEU A 100 -2.83 3.06 40.62
CA LEU A 100 -1.51 2.39 40.59
C LEU A 100 -0.90 2.30 41.99
N GLY A 101 0.01 1.33 42.18
CA GLY A 101 0.86 1.26 43.37
C GLY A 101 2.08 2.18 43.30
N ASP A 102 2.95 2.14 44.30
CA ASP A 102 4.21 2.91 44.30
C ASP A 102 5.14 2.48 43.15
N PRO A 103 5.88 3.42 42.52
CA PRO A 103 6.77 3.11 41.41
C PRO A 103 8.00 2.31 41.86
N VAL A 104 8.40 1.34 41.05
CA VAL A 104 9.64 0.58 41.21
C VAL A 104 10.75 1.28 40.42
N LEU A 105 11.59 2.05 41.12
CA LEU A 105 12.65 2.85 40.51
C LEU A 105 13.93 2.05 40.25
N PHE A 106 14.64 2.41 39.18
CA PHE A 106 15.97 1.88 38.87
C PHE A 106 17.03 2.39 39.85
N SER A 107 18.07 1.58 40.08
CA SER A 107 19.07 1.81 41.14
C SER A 107 19.91 3.08 40.93
N PHE A 108 20.06 3.54 39.68
CA PHE A 108 20.78 4.78 39.36
C PHE A 108 19.94 6.05 39.60
N VAL A 109 18.64 5.91 39.85
CA VAL A 109 17.72 7.03 40.06
C VAL A 109 17.86 7.53 41.50
N THR A 110 18.64 8.59 41.63
CA THR A 110 18.91 9.28 42.91
C THR A 110 18.31 10.68 42.90
N THR A 111 18.09 11.28 44.07
CA THR A 111 17.64 12.68 44.18
C THR A 111 18.52 13.63 43.36
N ALA A 112 19.84 13.43 43.35
CA ALA A 112 20.76 14.24 42.56
C ALA A 112 20.59 14.05 41.04
N TYR A 113 20.24 12.83 40.58
CA TYR A 113 19.94 12.56 39.18
C TYR A 113 18.65 13.26 38.74
N LEU A 114 17.59 13.13 39.55
CA LEU A 114 16.28 13.74 39.29
C LEU A 114 16.35 15.28 39.31
N GLU A 115 17.06 15.89 40.25
CA GLU A 115 17.24 17.35 40.30
C GLU A 115 18.02 17.89 39.10
N LYS A 116 19.02 17.15 38.64
CA LYS A 116 19.88 17.57 37.52
C LYS A 116 19.16 17.46 36.17
N HIS A 117 18.24 16.50 36.04
CA HIS A 117 17.74 16.08 34.74
C HIS A 117 16.23 16.06 34.59
N GLY A 118 15.46 16.16 35.67
CA GLY A 118 14.00 16.13 35.69
C GLY A 118 13.38 17.52 35.73
N THR A 119 12.13 17.59 35.29
CA THR A 119 11.27 18.78 35.37
C THR A 119 10.44 18.70 36.64
N HIS A 120 10.41 19.79 37.42
CA HIS A 120 9.55 19.86 38.61
C HIS A 120 8.14 20.27 38.18
N GLY A 121 7.11 19.69 38.79
CA GLY A 121 5.73 19.83 38.32
C GLY A 121 5.17 21.25 38.28
N SER A 122 5.71 22.17 39.09
CA SER A 122 5.29 23.59 39.08
C SER A 122 5.73 24.41 37.84
N ALA A 123 6.32 23.79 36.81
CA ALA A 123 6.89 24.47 35.64
C ALA A 123 6.09 24.32 34.33
N VAL A 124 4.90 23.71 34.35
CA VAL A 124 4.13 23.36 33.13
C VAL A 124 2.96 24.32 32.82
N ASP A 125 2.70 25.30 33.69
CA ASP A 125 1.75 26.38 33.38
C ASP A 125 2.50 27.57 32.73
N ASP A 126 2.07 27.93 31.52
CA ASP A 126 2.53 29.01 30.62
C ASP A 126 3.66 28.69 29.60
N GLU A 127 3.31 28.95 28.33
CA GLU A 127 4.13 29.01 27.11
C GLU A 127 4.35 27.70 26.32
N THR A 128 3.45 27.44 25.36
CA THR A 128 3.76 26.68 24.14
C THR A 128 4.37 27.61 23.08
N PRO A 129 5.62 27.39 22.62
CA PRO A 129 6.11 27.99 21.38
C PRO A 129 6.10 26.98 20.23
N LYS A 130 5.39 27.36 19.17
CA LYS A 130 5.45 26.78 17.83
C LYS A 130 6.86 26.94 17.23
N ASN A 131 7.26 25.95 16.43
CA ASN A 131 8.42 25.88 15.51
C ASN A 131 9.83 25.69 16.11
N ALA A 132 10.44 24.53 15.82
CA ALA A 132 11.76 24.42 15.19
C ALA A 132 12.06 22.96 14.76
N ILE A 133 12.04 22.71 13.45
CA ILE A 133 12.78 21.63 12.80
C ILE A 133 14.25 22.07 12.71
N ALA A 134 15.18 21.26 13.20
CA ALA A 134 16.54 21.17 12.67
C ALA A 134 17.24 19.89 13.16
N ASN A 135 17.91 19.25 12.19
CA ASN A 135 18.78 18.08 12.24
C ASN A 135 19.73 18.00 13.45
N ASP A 136 20.05 16.76 13.87
CA ASP A 136 21.44 16.30 13.87
C ASP A 136 21.52 14.76 14.00
N ASP A 137 22.31 14.19 13.08
CA ASP A 137 22.83 12.82 13.08
C ASP A 137 23.67 12.55 14.33
N GLU A 138 23.54 11.36 14.93
CA GLU A 138 24.71 10.63 15.42
C GLU A 138 24.46 9.11 15.49
N ARG A 139 25.15 8.39 14.60
CA ARG A 139 25.36 6.93 14.61
C ARG A 139 26.16 6.50 15.85
N ILE A 140 25.78 5.39 16.49
CA ILE A 140 26.76 4.46 17.10
C ILE A 140 26.43 2.99 16.77
N VAL A 141 27.53 2.27 16.57
CA VAL A 141 27.79 0.97 15.96
C VAL A 141 27.37 -0.22 16.85
N ALA A 142 26.84 -1.27 16.21
CA ALA A 142 26.60 -2.59 16.80
C ALA A 142 27.90 -3.41 16.94
N SER A 143 28.02 -4.17 18.04
CA SER A 143 28.96 -5.29 18.14
C SER A 143 28.28 -6.51 18.75
N ASN A 144 28.44 -7.64 18.04
CA ASN A 144 28.04 -9.01 18.34
C ASN A 144 28.48 -9.51 19.73
N ASP A 145 27.71 -10.41 20.33
CA ASP A 145 28.27 -11.69 20.82
C ASP A 145 27.20 -12.79 20.90
N GLU A 146 27.64 -14.02 20.66
CA GLU A 146 26.90 -15.27 20.54
C GLU A 146 26.69 -15.96 21.91
N GLY A 147 25.66 -16.80 22.04
CA GLY A 147 25.51 -17.68 23.21
C GLY A 147 24.36 -18.68 23.13
N LYS A 148 24.66 -19.88 22.61
CA LYS A 148 23.86 -21.12 22.66
C LYS A 148 23.27 -21.43 24.05
N LEU A 149 22.12 -22.13 24.09
CA LEU A 149 21.94 -23.39 24.84
C LEU A 149 20.63 -24.12 24.47
N GLU A 150 20.65 -25.43 24.71
CA GLU A 150 19.83 -26.50 24.13
C GLU A 150 18.55 -26.85 24.95
N GLY A 151 17.49 -27.22 24.20
CA GLY A 151 16.56 -28.35 24.40
C GLY A 151 15.99 -28.76 25.76
N LYS A 152 14.65 -28.83 25.85
CA LYS A 152 13.88 -30.06 26.15
C LYS A 152 12.37 -29.91 25.91
N GLU A 153 11.79 -30.98 25.39
CA GLU A 153 10.37 -31.23 25.06
C GLU A 153 9.53 -31.54 26.31
N GLU A 154 8.23 -31.20 26.31
CA GLU A 154 7.10 -32.17 26.24
C GLU A 154 5.70 -31.50 26.37
N GLN A 155 4.85 -31.82 25.38
CA GLN A 155 3.42 -32.18 25.43
C GLN A 155 2.36 -31.32 26.15
N GLY A 156 1.44 -30.77 25.33
CA GLY A 156 -0.01 -31.02 25.44
C GLY A 156 -0.86 -29.96 26.15
N GLU A 157 -1.62 -29.17 25.38
CA GLU A 157 -3.05 -28.84 25.62
C GLU A 157 -3.56 -27.93 24.48
N GLU A 158 -4.18 -28.56 23.47
CA GLU A 158 -5.09 -27.90 22.54
C GLU A 158 -6.35 -27.51 23.31
N ASP A 159 -6.51 -26.21 23.57
CA ASP A 159 -7.80 -25.51 23.77
C ASP A 159 -7.62 -24.01 24.10
N ASN A 160 -6.38 -23.53 24.32
CA ASN A 160 -6.09 -22.13 24.72
C ASN A 160 -5.67 -21.17 23.57
N ALA A 161 -5.52 -21.68 22.34
CA ALA A 161 -5.03 -20.86 21.21
C ALA A 161 -6.06 -19.83 20.71
N THR A 162 -7.35 -20.07 20.96
CA THR A 162 -8.45 -19.26 20.41
C THR A 162 -8.82 -18.06 21.28
N GLU A 163 -8.48 -18.05 22.57
CA GLU A 163 -8.59 -16.85 23.44
C GLU A 163 -7.38 -15.91 23.26
N HIS A 164 -6.18 -16.47 23.10
CA HIS A 164 -4.94 -15.69 22.92
C HIS A 164 -4.89 -14.91 21.58
N LEU A 165 -5.60 -15.39 20.56
CA LEU A 165 -5.81 -14.71 19.26
C LEU A 165 -6.86 -13.59 19.33
N LYS A 166 -7.78 -13.63 20.30
CA LYS A 166 -8.77 -12.57 20.54
C LYS A 166 -8.17 -11.41 21.33
N GLU A 167 -7.39 -11.69 22.38
CA GLU A 167 -6.67 -10.66 23.14
C GLU A 167 -5.62 -9.92 22.29
N SER A 168 -4.90 -10.63 21.41
CA SER A 168 -3.91 -10.01 20.50
C SER A 168 -4.54 -9.13 19.42
N LEU A 169 -5.76 -9.44 18.97
CA LEU A 169 -6.53 -8.56 18.07
C LEU A 169 -7.09 -7.37 18.84
N GLU A 170 -7.57 -7.56 20.07
CA GLU A 170 -8.14 -6.50 20.90
C GLU A 170 -7.12 -5.39 21.24
N ASP A 171 -5.87 -5.74 21.56
CA ASP A 171 -4.76 -4.78 21.81
C ASP A 171 -4.37 -3.98 20.54
N THR A 172 -4.32 -4.66 19.39
CA THR A 172 -3.99 -4.02 18.10
C THR A 172 -5.12 -3.07 17.66
N LEU A 173 -6.37 -3.44 17.91
CA LEU A 173 -7.59 -2.70 17.55
C LEU A 173 -7.95 -1.58 18.53
N GLN A 174 -7.37 -1.54 19.73
CA GLN A 174 -7.55 -0.47 20.70
C GLN A 174 -6.58 0.69 20.40
N THR A 175 -5.34 0.35 20.05
CA THR A 175 -4.28 1.30 19.68
C THR A 175 -4.60 2.10 18.40
N GLU A 176 -5.39 1.55 17.48
CA GLU A 176 -5.86 2.26 16.25
C GLU A 176 -7.08 3.16 16.48
N LEU A 177 -7.82 2.99 17.58
CA LEU A 177 -8.98 3.83 17.94
C LEU A 177 -8.56 5.12 18.66
N GLU A 178 -7.49 5.06 19.45
CA GLU A 178 -7.00 6.20 20.24
C GLU A 178 -6.20 7.20 19.38
N LYS A 179 -5.58 6.75 18.28
CA LYS A 179 -4.82 7.63 17.36
C LYS A 179 -5.66 8.69 16.63
N GLU A 180 -6.96 8.46 16.43
CA GLU A 180 -7.80 9.35 15.61
C GLU A 180 -8.82 10.17 16.40
N GLN A 181 -9.07 9.87 17.69
CA GLN A 181 -9.91 10.74 18.52
C GLN A 181 -9.22 12.06 18.91
N GLU A 182 -7.88 12.13 18.84
CA GLU A 182 -7.15 13.40 18.97
C GLU A 182 -7.14 14.26 17.68
N GLU A 183 -7.52 13.69 16.52
CA GLU A 183 -7.49 14.42 15.23
C GLU A 183 -8.82 15.14 14.92
N GLU A 184 -9.91 14.87 15.65
CA GLU A 184 -11.22 15.49 15.40
C GLU A 184 -11.36 16.94 15.89
N ASP A 185 -10.37 17.51 16.60
CA ASP A 185 -10.43 18.90 17.11
C ASP A 185 -9.56 19.92 16.34
N ASP A 186 -8.91 19.55 15.23
CA ASP A 186 -8.14 20.52 14.40
C ASP A 186 -8.36 20.41 12.87
N GLU A 187 -9.50 19.86 12.42
CA GLU A 187 -9.89 19.84 11.01
C GLU A 187 -11.06 20.79 10.69
N ASN A 188 -10.75 22.09 10.70
CA ASN A 188 -11.48 23.08 9.91
C ASN A 188 -10.47 24.01 9.22
N LEU A 189 -9.71 23.46 8.27
CA LEU A 189 -8.80 24.22 7.41
C LEU A 189 -9.15 24.14 5.92
N PHE A 190 -10.42 24.35 5.57
CA PHE A 190 -10.78 24.94 4.27
C PHE A 190 -11.92 25.96 4.43
N THR A 191 -11.64 27.07 5.13
CA THR A 191 -12.43 28.29 4.91
C THR A 191 -11.95 28.94 3.61
N ILE A 192 -12.46 28.49 2.47
CA ILE A 192 -12.30 29.21 1.21
C ILE A 192 -13.07 30.53 1.36
N GLN A 193 -12.32 31.64 1.43
CA GLN A 193 -12.93 32.96 1.47
C GLN A 193 -13.66 33.21 0.15
N PRO A 194 -14.95 33.61 0.16
CA PRO A 194 -15.67 33.94 -1.05
C PRO A 194 -15.11 35.24 -1.61
N THR A 195 -14.21 35.17 -2.60
CA THR A 195 -13.96 36.29 -3.49
C THR A 195 -15.19 36.44 -4.37
N LYS A 196 -16.10 37.33 -3.95
CA LYS A 196 -17.14 37.87 -4.83
C LYS A 196 -16.50 38.70 -5.95
N SER A 197 -15.99 38.05 -6.99
CA SER A 197 -15.94 38.66 -8.31
C SER A 197 -17.37 38.65 -8.84
N THR A 198 -17.94 39.84 -8.98
CA THR A 198 -19.24 40.03 -9.60
C THR A 198 -19.14 39.53 -11.05
N PRO A 199 -20.04 38.66 -11.54
CA PRO A 199 -19.97 38.21 -12.92
C PRO A 199 -20.27 39.40 -13.84
N GLU A 200 -19.24 39.89 -14.54
CA GLU A 200 -19.47 40.66 -15.76
C GLU A 200 -20.09 39.72 -16.80
N PRO A 201 -21.06 40.21 -17.59
CA PRO A 201 -21.79 39.39 -18.54
C PRO A 201 -20.83 38.78 -19.56
N THR A 202 -20.80 37.45 -19.59
CA THR A 202 -19.98 36.61 -20.46
C THR A 202 -20.23 36.98 -21.92
N GLN A 203 -19.24 37.66 -22.53
CA GLN A 203 -19.16 37.67 -23.98
C GLN A 203 -18.88 36.24 -24.47
N PRO A 204 -19.43 35.82 -25.62
CA PRO A 204 -19.19 34.48 -26.16
C PRO A 204 -17.69 34.27 -26.30
N SER A 205 -17.14 33.33 -25.53
CA SER A 205 -15.71 33.02 -25.54
C SER A 205 -15.32 32.59 -26.96
N GLU A 206 -14.49 33.40 -27.60
CA GLU A 206 -13.91 33.08 -28.90
C GLU A 206 -13.17 31.74 -28.77
N LYS A 207 -13.60 30.74 -29.55
CA LYS A 207 -12.98 29.41 -29.57
C LYS A 207 -11.52 29.56 -29.97
N VAL A 208 -10.61 29.03 -29.16
CA VAL A 208 -9.17 29.09 -29.42
C VAL A 208 -8.79 27.89 -30.27
N SER A 209 -8.28 28.15 -31.47
CA SER A 209 -7.76 27.09 -32.34
C SER A 209 -6.34 26.71 -31.95
N ILE A 210 -5.88 25.54 -32.36
CA ILE A 210 -4.49 25.08 -32.14
C ILE A 210 -3.45 26.09 -32.66
N ASP A 211 -3.77 26.82 -33.73
CA ASP A 211 -2.89 27.82 -34.32
C ASP A 211 -2.76 29.08 -33.45
N ASP A 212 -3.75 29.36 -32.59
CA ASP A 212 -3.73 30.49 -31.64
C ASP A 212 -3.05 30.13 -30.30
N VAL A 213 -2.96 28.83 -30.01
CA VAL A 213 -2.33 28.30 -28.79
C VAL A 213 -0.82 28.52 -28.81
N PHE A 214 -0.18 28.40 -29.98
CA PHE A 214 1.27 28.50 -30.12
C PHE A 214 1.69 29.71 -30.93
N THR A 215 2.63 30.48 -30.39
CA THR A 215 3.38 31.49 -31.15
C THR A 215 4.73 30.90 -31.56
N LYS A 216 5.09 31.05 -32.84
CA LYS A 216 6.35 30.52 -33.38
C LYS A 216 7.46 31.55 -33.22
N GLU A 217 8.63 31.11 -32.75
CA GLU A 217 9.85 31.92 -32.78
C GLU A 217 10.30 32.17 -34.22
N GLU A 218 10.81 33.38 -34.48
CA GLU A 218 11.39 33.75 -35.77
C GLU A 218 12.85 34.23 -35.59
N PRO A 219 13.85 33.49 -36.10
CA PRO A 219 13.74 32.17 -36.75
C PRO A 219 13.47 31.05 -35.74
N LEU A 220 12.83 29.97 -36.19
CA LEU A 220 12.70 28.76 -35.38
C LEU A 220 14.08 28.21 -34.99
N PRO A 221 14.24 27.66 -33.78
CA PRO A 221 15.50 27.06 -33.35
C PRO A 221 15.84 25.86 -34.25
N VAL A 222 17.11 25.79 -34.65
CA VAL A 222 17.63 24.65 -35.40
C VAL A 222 17.83 23.50 -34.43
N MET A 223 16.87 22.58 -34.40
CA MET A 223 16.95 21.38 -33.58
C MET A 223 17.81 20.32 -34.27
N PRO A 224 18.74 19.67 -33.55
CA PRO A 224 19.45 18.53 -34.10
C PRO A 224 18.44 17.41 -34.37
N THR A 225 18.42 16.94 -35.61
CA THR A 225 17.77 15.68 -35.99
C THR A 225 18.71 14.53 -35.67
N TRP A 226 18.18 13.49 -35.04
CA TRP A 226 18.97 12.31 -34.71
C TRP A 226 18.63 11.13 -35.61
N PRO A 227 19.63 10.32 -35.98
CA PRO A 227 19.35 9.05 -36.63
C PRO A 227 18.55 8.16 -35.69
N THR A 228 17.77 7.25 -36.26
CA THR A 228 17.06 6.23 -35.49
C THR A 228 18.05 5.42 -34.66
N GLU A 229 17.80 5.32 -33.35
CA GLU A 229 18.58 4.43 -32.48
C GLU A 229 18.16 2.98 -32.71
N GLU A 230 19.14 2.14 -33.04
CA GLU A 230 18.95 0.71 -33.30
C GLU A 230 19.28 -0.13 -32.05
N ALA A 231 18.92 -1.42 -32.08
CA ALA A 231 19.15 -2.36 -30.98
C ALA A 231 20.63 -2.42 -30.52
N GLU A 232 21.57 -2.30 -31.46
CA GLU A 232 23.00 -2.30 -31.17
C GLU A 232 23.46 -1.04 -30.44
N ASP A 233 22.89 0.12 -30.77
CA ASP A 233 23.25 1.39 -30.15
C ASP A 233 22.73 1.46 -28.71
N ALA A 234 21.47 1.05 -28.51
CA ALA A 234 20.90 0.91 -27.17
C ALA A 234 21.70 -0.08 -26.32
N LYS A 235 22.14 -1.21 -26.90
CA LYS A 235 23.01 -2.16 -26.22
C LYS A 235 24.34 -1.53 -25.78
N LYS A 236 25.00 -0.74 -26.64
CA LYS A 236 26.24 -0.03 -26.27
C LYS A 236 26.00 0.93 -25.10
N LEU A 237 24.90 1.67 -25.09
CA LEU A 237 24.55 2.58 -23.99
C LEU A 237 24.36 1.83 -22.67
N ARG A 238 23.65 0.69 -22.69
CA ARG A 238 23.48 -0.18 -21.52
C ARG A 238 24.78 -0.82 -21.04
N ASP A 239 25.63 -1.30 -21.96
CA ASP A 239 26.90 -1.97 -21.62
C ASP A 239 27.90 -1.00 -20.95
N VAL A 240 27.81 0.30 -21.25
CA VAL A 240 28.61 1.35 -20.61
C VAL A 240 28.06 1.71 -19.22
N TYR A 241 26.77 1.51 -18.97
CA TYR A 241 26.15 1.79 -17.68
C TYR A 241 26.65 0.84 -16.58
N LYS A 242 27.03 1.40 -15.43
CA LYS A 242 27.52 0.66 -14.27
C LYS A 242 26.79 1.11 -13.02
N THR A 243 25.82 0.30 -12.58
CA THR A 243 24.94 0.59 -11.43
C THR A 243 25.73 0.88 -10.14
N SER A 244 26.85 0.20 -9.92
CA SER A 244 27.67 0.35 -8.70
C SER A 244 28.47 1.66 -8.62
N LYS A 245 28.41 2.54 -9.64
CA LYS A 245 29.29 3.71 -9.74
C LYS A 245 28.59 5.06 -9.58
N SER A 246 27.27 5.12 -9.35
CA SER A 246 26.58 6.41 -9.26
C SER A 246 25.45 6.39 -8.23
N THR A 247 25.65 7.12 -7.14
CA THR A 247 24.63 7.39 -6.12
C THR A 247 23.67 8.53 -6.51
N GLN A 248 24.02 9.28 -7.57
CA GLN A 248 23.30 10.48 -8.04
C GLN A 248 22.31 10.18 -9.18
N ASP A 249 22.15 8.92 -9.57
CA ASP A 249 21.25 8.57 -10.67
C ASP A 249 19.78 8.69 -10.27
N ASN A 250 19.03 9.43 -11.08
CA ASN A 250 17.58 9.45 -10.98
C ASN A 250 16.97 8.07 -11.33
N TRP A 251 15.71 7.87 -10.93
CA TRP A 251 15.03 6.59 -11.08
C TRP A 251 14.84 6.18 -12.55
N VAL A 252 14.63 7.13 -13.48
CA VAL A 252 14.52 6.85 -14.93
C VAL A 252 15.83 6.30 -15.47
N VAL A 253 16.97 6.89 -15.12
CA VAL A 253 18.31 6.43 -15.50
C VAL A 253 18.57 5.01 -15.00
N LYS A 254 18.18 4.72 -13.74
CA LYS A 254 18.31 3.39 -13.14
C LYS A 254 17.43 2.37 -13.86
N TYR A 255 16.18 2.72 -14.16
CA TYR A 255 15.23 1.86 -14.86
C TYR A 255 15.69 1.55 -16.29
N MET A 256 16.11 2.58 -17.04
CA MET A 256 16.55 2.46 -18.42
C MET A 256 17.98 1.94 -18.59
N HIS A 257 18.77 1.88 -17.50
CA HIS A 257 20.20 1.57 -17.53
C HIS A 257 20.95 2.45 -18.53
N ASN A 258 20.61 3.74 -18.56
CA ASN A 258 21.08 4.67 -19.58
C ASN A 258 21.19 6.09 -19.00
N LYS A 259 22.40 6.68 -19.08
CA LYS A 259 22.74 7.99 -18.50
C LYS A 259 22.22 9.19 -19.29
N GLU A 260 21.72 8.97 -20.50
CA GLU A 260 21.27 10.04 -21.38
C GLU A 260 19.89 10.62 -20.98
N TYR A 261 19.19 9.99 -20.03
CA TYR A 261 17.93 10.49 -19.48
C TYR A 261 18.14 11.53 -18.38
N LYS A 262 17.38 12.62 -18.41
CA LYS A 262 17.37 13.64 -17.36
C LYS A 262 15.93 14.07 -17.05
N ILE A 263 15.58 14.06 -15.77
CA ILE A 263 14.33 14.62 -15.25
C ILE A 263 14.49 16.14 -15.17
N GLN A 264 13.52 16.87 -15.71
CA GLN A 264 13.44 18.34 -15.73
C GLN A 264 12.24 18.71 -14.85
N PRO A 265 12.48 19.21 -13.62
CA PRO A 265 11.40 19.55 -12.70
C PRO A 265 10.44 20.59 -13.28
N CYS A 266 9.14 20.37 -13.11
CA CYS A 266 8.08 21.30 -13.48
C CYS A 266 7.41 21.94 -12.25
N GLU A 267 6.49 22.87 -12.46
CA GLU A 267 5.69 23.48 -11.40
C GLU A 267 4.97 22.40 -10.55
N SER A 268 5.15 22.43 -9.22
CA SER A 268 4.60 21.43 -8.29
C SER A 268 3.16 21.75 -7.84
N ASN A 269 2.28 22.01 -8.80
CA ASN A 269 0.84 22.22 -8.58
C ASN A 269 0.03 21.47 -9.66
N GLY A 270 -1.29 21.70 -9.74
CA GLY A 270 -2.14 21.10 -10.77
C GLY A 270 -1.75 21.43 -12.22
N ASP A 271 -0.81 22.36 -12.45
CA ASP A 271 -0.30 22.73 -13.77
C ASP A 271 0.85 21.83 -14.29
N CYS A 272 1.40 20.94 -13.46
CA CYS A 272 2.61 20.17 -13.78
C CYS A 272 2.61 19.48 -15.16
N LEU A 273 1.51 18.82 -15.55
CA LEU A 273 1.38 18.20 -16.87
C LEU A 273 1.40 19.24 -18.00
N PHE A 274 0.65 20.33 -17.85
CA PHE A 274 0.56 21.41 -18.84
C PHE A 274 1.90 22.13 -18.99
N ALA A 275 2.62 22.31 -17.88
CA ALA A 275 3.97 22.84 -17.86
C ALA A 275 4.96 21.94 -18.60
N ALA A 276 4.93 20.62 -18.34
CA ALA A 276 5.77 19.67 -19.06
C ALA A 276 5.54 19.72 -20.59
N ILE A 277 4.28 19.84 -21.01
CA ILE A 277 3.92 20.01 -22.43
C ILE A 277 4.44 21.35 -22.97
N ARG A 278 4.19 22.47 -22.27
CA ARG A 278 4.68 23.81 -22.63
C ARG A 278 6.20 23.78 -22.84
N ASP A 279 6.93 23.21 -21.90
CA ASP A 279 8.40 23.20 -21.90
C ASP A 279 8.97 22.29 -22.99
N ALA A 280 8.26 21.19 -23.31
CA ALA A 280 8.60 20.34 -24.44
C ALA A 280 8.44 21.09 -25.77
N TYR A 281 7.31 21.77 -26.00
CA TYR A 281 7.07 22.56 -27.23
C TYR A 281 7.99 23.78 -27.35
N SER A 282 8.27 24.46 -26.23
CA SER A 282 9.21 25.59 -26.21
C SER A 282 10.58 25.19 -26.75
N SER A 283 11.02 23.94 -26.55
CA SER A 283 12.31 23.47 -27.08
C SER A 283 12.38 23.47 -28.61
N MET A 284 11.24 23.43 -29.31
CA MET A 284 11.16 23.55 -30.77
C MET A 284 10.82 24.97 -31.25
N GLY A 285 10.82 25.96 -30.36
CA GLY A 285 10.44 27.35 -30.67
C GLY A 285 8.94 27.58 -30.79
N TYR A 286 8.12 26.67 -30.26
CA TYR A 286 6.68 26.84 -30.16
C TYR A 286 6.34 27.30 -28.75
N GLN A 287 6.15 28.61 -28.60
CA GLN A 287 5.89 29.25 -27.32
C GLN A 287 4.39 29.22 -27.00
N THR A 288 4.04 28.80 -25.79
CA THR A 288 2.66 28.79 -25.28
C THR A 288 2.66 29.08 -23.78
N THR A 289 1.47 29.07 -23.17
CA THR A 289 1.30 29.21 -21.72
C THR A 289 0.37 28.12 -21.20
N VAL A 290 0.49 27.78 -19.92
CA VAL A 290 -0.42 26.83 -19.26
C VAL A 290 -1.87 27.25 -19.44
N SER A 291 -2.18 28.54 -19.26
CA SER A 291 -3.54 29.08 -19.44
C SER A 291 -4.09 28.83 -20.85
N LYS A 292 -3.27 28.97 -21.91
CA LYS A 292 -3.69 28.65 -23.28
C LYS A 292 -3.97 27.16 -23.47
N LEU A 293 -3.14 26.28 -22.92
CA LEU A 293 -3.34 24.83 -23.00
C LEU A 293 -4.59 24.39 -22.23
N ARG A 294 -4.82 24.93 -21.03
CA ARG A 294 -6.04 24.67 -20.26
C ARG A 294 -7.29 25.20 -20.97
N LYS A 295 -7.23 26.39 -21.56
CA LYS A 295 -8.34 26.94 -22.36
C LYS A 295 -8.63 26.07 -23.59
N LEU A 296 -7.60 25.51 -24.24
CA LEU A 296 -7.79 24.54 -25.32
C LEU A 296 -8.50 23.28 -24.80
N LEU A 297 -8.04 22.69 -23.69
CA LEU A 297 -8.65 21.50 -23.09
C LEU A 297 -10.11 21.75 -22.65
N SER A 298 -10.39 22.89 -22.02
CA SER A 298 -11.73 23.22 -21.53
C SER A 298 -12.81 23.22 -22.62
N GLN A 299 -12.43 23.47 -23.88
CA GLN A 299 -13.38 23.46 -24.99
C GLN A 299 -13.89 22.05 -25.35
N GLU A 300 -13.19 21.00 -24.90
CA GLU A 300 -13.57 19.59 -25.11
C GLU A 300 -14.42 19.03 -23.96
N VAL A 301 -14.72 19.82 -22.92
CA VAL A 301 -15.64 19.41 -21.85
C VAL A 301 -17.05 19.25 -22.44
N THR A 302 -17.60 18.05 -22.32
CA THR A 302 -18.95 17.71 -22.79
C THR A 302 -19.91 17.49 -21.62
N ILE A 303 -21.21 17.42 -21.93
CA ILE A 303 -22.25 17.12 -20.93
C ILE A 303 -22.04 15.72 -20.37
N GLU A 304 -21.64 14.76 -21.21
CA GLU A 304 -21.38 13.37 -20.80
C GLU A 304 -20.23 13.28 -19.80
N LEU A 305 -19.17 14.09 -19.98
CA LEU A 305 -18.07 14.16 -19.03
C LEU A 305 -18.53 14.75 -17.69
N TYR A 306 -19.27 15.86 -17.74
CA TYR A 306 -19.84 16.49 -16.55
C TYR A 306 -20.74 15.51 -15.78
N ASP A 307 -21.66 14.83 -16.47
CA ASP A 307 -22.57 13.85 -15.86
C ASP A 307 -21.79 12.69 -15.23
N SER A 308 -20.74 12.20 -15.89
CA SER A 308 -19.87 11.15 -15.37
C SER A 308 -19.16 11.56 -14.07
N TYR A 309 -18.54 12.74 -14.04
CA TYR A 309 -17.93 13.25 -12.81
C TYR A 309 -18.96 13.52 -11.71
N LYS A 310 -20.15 14.00 -12.07
CA LYS A 310 -21.22 14.25 -11.09
C LYS A 310 -21.78 12.95 -10.51
N GLU A 311 -21.94 11.90 -11.32
CA GLU A 311 -22.35 10.56 -10.87
C GLU A 311 -21.33 10.00 -9.86
N ILE A 312 -20.03 10.12 -10.15
CA ILE A 312 -18.97 9.70 -9.22
C ILE A 312 -19.07 10.49 -7.91
N TYR A 313 -19.07 11.81 -7.96
CA TYR A 313 -19.15 12.67 -6.78
C TYR A 313 -20.38 12.37 -5.91
N THR A 314 -21.57 12.33 -6.52
CA THR A 314 -22.83 12.09 -5.78
C THR A 314 -22.90 10.68 -5.20
N GLY A 315 -22.31 9.69 -5.90
CA GLY A 315 -22.13 8.34 -5.36
C GLY A 315 -21.26 8.32 -4.12
N LEU A 316 -20.10 9.00 -4.16
CA LEU A 316 -19.18 9.10 -3.03
C LEU A 316 -19.81 9.84 -1.83
N GLU A 317 -20.50 10.96 -2.07
CA GLU A 317 -21.22 11.72 -1.04
C GLU A 317 -22.28 10.86 -0.34
N TYR A 318 -23.03 10.06 -1.13
CA TYR A 318 -23.99 9.11 -0.59
C TYR A 318 -23.32 8.01 0.23
N GLU A 319 -22.24 7.40 -0.27
CA GLU A 319 -21.48 6.37 0.44
C GLU A 319 -20.91 6.88 1.77
N GLN A 320 -20.33 8.08 1.78
CA GLN A 320 -19.85 8.74 3.00
C GLN A 320 -20.97 8.96 4.02
N SER A 321 -22.13 9.46 3.56
CA SER A 321 -23.28 9.69 4.43
C SER A 321 -23.80 8.40 5.06
N ILE A 322 -23.94 7.34 4.25
CA ILE A 322 -24.42 6.03 4.74
C ILE A 322 -23.41 5.41 5.72
N ALA A 323 -22.13 5.45 5.39
CA ALA A 323 -21.09 4.93 6.29
C ALA A 323 -21.08 5.69 7.62
N LYS A 324 -21.21 7.03 7.57
CA LYS A 324 -21.30 7.87 8.77
C LYS A 324 -22.53 7.54 9.63
N ASP A 325 -23.71 7.44 9.02
CA ASP A 325 -24.94 7.12 9.76
C ASP A 325 -24.87 5.74 10.44
N GLU A 326 -24.29 4.74 9.75
CA GLU A 326 -24.12 3.40 10.34
C GLU A 326 -23.04 3.41 11.43
N MET A 327 -21.95 4.16 11.25
CA MET A 327 -20.93 4.37 12.30
C MET A 327 -21.53 4.98 13.56
N ASP A 328 -22.34 6.04 13.45
CA ASP A 328 -23.02 6.68 14.57
C ASP A 328 -23.98 5.69 15.27
N ARG A 329 -24.70 4.86 14.51
CA ARG A 329 -25.57 3.80 15.04
C ARG A 329 -24.78 2.75 15.82
N LEU A 330 -23.68 2.28 15.26
CA LEU A 330 -22.81 1.27 15.88
C LEU A 330 -22.15 1.80 17.15
N GLN A 331 -21.75 3.08 17.19
CA GLN A 331 -21.26 3.74 18.40
C GLN A 331 -22.32 3.77 19.51
N GLN A 332 -23.57 4.14 19.19
CA GLN A 332 -24.67 4.14 20.15
C GLN A 332 -24.99 2.73 20.68
N SER A 333 -24.93 1.72 19.80
CA SER A 333 -25.07 0.31 20.17
C SER A 333 -23.97 -0.11 21.15
N ASN A 334 -22.71 0.20 20.82
CA ASN A 334 -21.57 -0.12 21.67
C ASN A 334 -21.65 0.55 23.05
N ALA A 335 -22.05 1.83 23.10
CA ALA A 335 -22.26 2.55 24.36
C ALA A 335 -23.35 1.90 25.22
N SER A 336 -24.41 1.37 24.59
CA SER A 336 -25.49 0.66 25.27
C SER A 336 -25.02 -0.71 25.80
N LEU A 337 -24.22 -1.44 25.02
CA LEU A 337 -23.61 -2.71 25.44
C LEU A 337 -22.63 -2.51 26.60
N LYS A 338 -21.82 -1.44 26.58
CA LYS A 338 -20.93 -1.07 27.71
C LYS A 338 -21.72 -0.84 28.99
N LYS A 339 -22.87 -0.14 28.92
CA LYS A 339 -23.78 0.07 30.07
C LYS A 339 -24.41 -1.23 30.56
N GLN A 340 -24.88 -2.08 29.65
CA GLN A 340 -25.49 -3.38 29.99
C GLN A 340 -24.47 -4.34 30.61
N SER A 341 -23.23 -4.35 30.11
CA SER A 341 -22.13 -5.15 30.66
C SER A 341 -21.83 -4.74 32.10
N LYS A 342 -21.71 -3.42 32.39
CA LYS A 342 -21.52 -2.89 33.75
C LYS A 342 -22.67 -3.25 34.72
N ALA A 343 -23.90 -3.40 34.21
CA ALA A 343 -25.08 -3.72 35.02
C ALA A 343 -25.31 -5.22 35.23
N THR A 344 -24.74 -6.08 34.39
CA THR A 344 -24.98 -7.52 34.39
C THR A 344 -24.08 -8.23 35.40
N LYS A 345 -24.67 -9.08 36.25
CA LYS A 345 -23.95 -9.85 37.29
C LYS A 345 -23.78 -11.33 36.93
N ASN A 346 -24.44 -11.79 35.86
CA ASN A 346 -24.37 -13.16 35.39
C ASN A 346 -23.24 -13.30 34.38
N THR A 347 -22.29 -14.19 34.67
CA THR A 347 -21.10 -14.41 33.84
C THR A 347 -21.41 -14.83 32.40
N ASN A 348 -22.43 -15.66 32.16
CA ASN A 348 -22.76 -16.11 30.80
C ASN A 348 -23.40 -14.97 29.99
N GLN A 349 -24.33 -14.22 30.60
CA GLN A 349 -24.93 -13.05 29.93
C GLN A 349 -23.90 -11.96 29.68
N GLN A 350 -22.92 -11.80 30.56
CA GLN A 350 -21.82 -10.86 30.36
C GLN A 350 -20.94 -11.27 29.18
N LYS A 351 -20.63 -12.57 29.02
CA LYS A 351 -19.91 -13.09 27.85
C LYS A 351 -20.66 -12.83 26.53
N ASP A 352 -21.97 -13.03 26.51
CA ASP A 352 -22.79 -12.75 25.32
C ASP A 352 -22.77 -11.27 24.94
N ILE A 353 -22.86 -10.36 25.94
CA ILE A 353 -22.77 -8.91 25.73
C ILE A 353 -21.40 -8.51 25.18
N LEU A 354 -20.32 -9.12 25.69
CA LEU A 354 -18.96 -8.87 25.21
C LEU A 354 -18.77 -9.36 23.76
N ASN A 355 -19.23 -10.56 23.42
CA ASN A 355 -19.16 -11.08 22.06
C ASN A 355 -19.92 -10.18 21.07
N GLU A 356 -21.10 -9.69 21.46
CA GLU A 356 -21.85 -8.72 20.65
C GLU A 356 -21.10 -7.39 20.49
N ALA A 357 -20.47 -6.88 21.57
CA ALA A 357 -19.69 -5.65 21.51
C ALA A 357 -18.48 -5.78 20.57
N VAL A 358 -17.79 -6.93 20.58
CA VAL A 358 -16.71 -7.23 19.63
C VAL A 358 -17.22 -7.20 18.18
N ARG A 359 -18.39 -7.80 17.91
CA ARG A 359 -18.99 -7.77 16.57
C ARG A 359 -19.33 -6.34 16.14
N VAL A 360 -19.97 -5.56 17.00
CA VAL A 360 -20.30 -4.14 16.74
C VAL A 360 -19.03 -3.33 16.45
N LYS A 361 -17.95 -3.56 17.19
CA LYS A 361 -16.63 -2.92 16.95
C LYS A 361 -16.08 -3.29 15.57
N GLN A 362 -16.14 -4.57 15.18
CA GLN A 362 -15.66 -5.02 13.87
C GLN A 362 -16.46 -4.43 12.70
N GLU A 363 -17.79 -4.35 12.85
CA GLU A 363 -18.66 -3.69 11.88
C GLU A 363 -18.32 -2.19 11.78
N PHE A 364 -18.07 -1.52 12.90
CA PHE A 364 -17.70 -0.10 12.92
C PHE A 364 -16.40 0.16 12.17
N LEU A 365 -15.37 -0.66 12.40
CA LEU A 365 -14.08 -0.55 11.69
C LEU A 365 -14.23 -0.82 10.20
N THR A 366 -15.14 -1.72 9.83
CA THR A 366 -15.46 -1.98 8.42
C THR A 366 -16.07 -0.74 7.77
N GLN A 367 -17.07 -0.10 8.42
CA GLN A 367 -17.67 1.14 7.92
C GLN A 367 -16.66 2.29 7.88
N LYS A 368 -15.79 2.40 8.89
CA LYS A 368 -14.70 3.38 8.93
C LYS A 368 -13.75 3.22 7.73
N THR A 369 -13.36 1.99 7.43
CA THR A 369 -12.52 1.67 6.26
C THR A 369 -13.20 2.05 4.94
N GLN A 370 -14.50 1.74 4.82
CA GLN A 370 -15.30 2.09 3.63
C GLN A 370 -15.45 3.61 3.47
N LYS A 371 -15.66 4.34 4.57
CA LYS A 371 -15.69 5.80 4.57
C LYS A 371 -14.34 6.38 4.15
N GLY A 372 -13.25 5.88 4.72
CA GLY A 372 -11.90 6.35 4.38
C GLY A 372 -11.56 6.19 2.90
N GLY A 373 -11.95 5.08 2.27
CA GLY A 373 -11.78 4.91 0.82
C GLY A 373 -12.64 5.87 -0.02
N ALA A 374 -13.85 6.21 0.44
CA ALA A 374 -14.66 7.24 -0.19
C ALA A 374 -14.04 8.63 -0.02
N ASP A 375 -13.51 8.94 1.17
CA ASP A 375 -12.82 10.20 1.49
C ASP A 375 -11.60 10.41 0.58
N GLU A 376 -10.83 9.35 0.30
CA GLU A 376 -9.71 9.40 -0.65
C GLU A 376 -10.16 9.73 -2.08
N LEU A 377 -11.20 9.06 -2.59
CA LEU A 377 -11.75 9.37 -3.92
C LEU A 377 -12.39 10.77 -3.95
N MET A 378 -12.88 11.25 -2.82
CA MET A 378 -13.40 12.61 -2.69
C MET A 378 -12.29 13.66 -2.88
N GLN A 379 -11.02 13.34 -2.64
CA GLN A 379 -9.91 14.24 -2.97
C GLN A 379 -9.78 14.46 -4.48
N GLU A 380 -10.14 13.46 -5.30
CA GLU A 380 -10.11 13.56 -6.76
C GLU A 380 -11.37 14.22 -7.34
N PHE A 381 -12.55 13.95 -6.76
CA PHE A 381 -13.85 14.36 -7.34
C PHE A 381 -14.61 15.41 -6.52
N GLY A 382 -14.13 15.79 -5.34
CA GLY A 382 -14.82 16.71 -4.41
C GLY A 382 -15.04 18.11 -4.96
N PHE A 383 -14.24 18.54 -5.95
CA PHE A 383 -14.44 19.81 -6.65
C PHE A 383 -15.85 19.92 -7.27
N MET A 384 -16.47 18.79 -7.62
CA MET A 384 -17.83 18.73 -8.19
C MET A 384 -18.93 19.20 -7.24
N GLN A 385 -18.64 19.42 -5.96
CA GLN A 385 -19.56 20.07 -5.03
C GLN A 385 -19.94 21.48 -5.50
N GLN A 386 -18.97 22.24 -6.01
CA GLN A 386 -19.15 23.64 -6.40
C GLN A 386 -19.58 23.79 -7.87
N ILE A 387 -19.43 22.75 -8.69
CA ILE A 387 -19.80 22.73 -10.11
C ILE A 387 -21.29 22.39 -10.27
N GLN A 388 -22.07 23.32 -10.82
CA GLN A 388 -23.52 23.17 -10.99
C GLN A 388 -23.93 22.80 -12.42
N ASN A 389 -23.08 23.08 -13.40
CA ASN A 389 -23.36 22.85 -14.81
C ASN A 389 -22.07 22.66 -15.63
N VAL A 390 -22.23 22.33 -16.91
CA VAL A 390 -21.11 22.06 -17.83
C VAL A 390 -20.20 23.29 -18.05
N ASP A 391 -20.74 24.51 -17.98
CA ASP A 391 -19.96 25.73 -18.19
C ASP A 391 -19.11 26.05 -16.95
N ASP A 392 -19.62 25.82 -15.73
CA ASP A 392 -18.81 25.88 -14.51
C ASP A 392 -17.62 24.90 -14.58
N LEU A 393 -17.83 23.69 -15.12
CA LEU A 393 -16.75 22.70 -15.28
C LEU A 393 -15.69 23.19 -16.28
N LYS A 394 -16.11 23.84 -17.38
CA LYS A 394 -15.17 24.46 -18.34
C LYS A 394 -14.33 25.55 -17.70
N GLU A 395 -14.94 26.35 -16.83
CA GLU A 395 -14.22 27.38 -16.08
C GLU A 395 -13.24 26.75 -15.09
N PHE A 396 -13.66 25.71 -14.35
CA PHE A 396 -12.81 25.01 -13.40
C PHE A 396 -11.57 24.36 -14.05
N VAL A 397 -11.73 23.69 -15.20
CA VAL A 397 -10.62 23.09 -15.97
C VAL A 397 -9.56 24.14 -16.38
N GLN A 398 -9.95 25.42 -16.50
CA GLN A 398 -9.03 26.52 -16.80
C GLN A 398 -8.16 26.96 -15.61
N THR A 399 -8.45 26.46 -14.41
CA THR A 399 -7.72 26.81 -13.17
C THR A 399 -6.66 25.78 -12.81
N SER A 400 -5.70 26.16 -11.95
CA SER A 400 -4.69 25.24 -11.40
C SER A 400 -5.24 24.28 -10.34
N GLU A 401 -6.49 24.45 -9.91
CA GLU A 401 -7.17 23.52 -8.99
C GLU A 401 -7.63 22.25 -9.70
N PHE A 402 -7.79 22.29 -11.03
CA PHE A 402 -8.00 21.10 -11.83
C PHE A 402 -6.67 20.39 -12.11
N TRP A 403 -6.51 19.20 -11.53
CA TRP A 403 -5.39 18.29 -11.80
C TRP A 403 -5.74 17.41 -12.99
N ALA A 404 -4.79 17.27 -13.92
CA ALA A 404 -5.04 16.53 -15.15
C ALA A 404 -5.20 15.03 -14.88
N ASP A 405 -6.42 14.54 -15.06
CA ASP A 405 -6.77 13.14 -14.97
C ASP A 405 -6.52 12.39 -16.30
N SER A 406 -6.93 11.12 -16.37
CA SER A 406 -6.80 10.30 -17.56
C SER A 406 -7.54 10.87 -18.78
N TRP A 407 -8.68 11.57 -18.60
CA TRP A 407 -9.39 12.25 -19.69
C TRP A 407 -8.60 13.44 -20.21
N ALA A 408 -8.02 14.25 -19.33
CA ALA A 408 -7.19 15.39 -19.72
C ALA A 408 -5.98 14.94 -20.55
N ILE A 409 -5.31 13.86 -20.12
CA ILE A 409 -4.17 13.26 -20.84
C ILE A 409 -4.59 12.83 -22.24
N SER A 410 -5.62 11.99 -22.37
CA SER A 410 -6.04 11.47 -23.68
C SER A 410 -6.57 12.59 -24.59
N THR A 411 -7.24 13.59 -24.05
CA THR A 411 -7.75 14.71 -24.84
C THR A 411 -6.60 15.59 -25.35
N LEU A 412 -5.62 15.91 -24.50
CA LEU A 412 -4.44 16.70 -24.89
C LEU A 412 -3.57 15.99 -25.94
N GLU A 413 -3.42 14.67 -25.85
CA GLU A 413 -2.73 13.87 -26.87
C GLU A 413 -3.33 14.12 -28.26
N LEU A 414 -4.66 13.97 -28.39
CA LEU A 414 -5.38 14.18 -29.65
C LEU A 414 -5.26 15.63 -30.15
N LEU A 415 -5.53 16.61 -29.28
CA LEU A 415 -5.57 18.03 -29.63
C LEU A 415 -4.20 18.55 -30.11
N LEU A 416 -3.13 18.07 -29.49
CA LEU A 416 -1.76 18.53 -29.78
C LEU A 416 -1.04 17.61 -30.78
N SER A 417 -1.67 16.52 -31.25
CA SER A 417 -1.04 15.52 -32.11
C SER A 417 0.27 14.97 -31.51
N VAL A 418 0.25 14.73 -30.20
CA VAL A 418 1.37 14.21 -29.41
C VAL A 418 1.01 12.92 -28.69
N LYS A 419 1.99 12.08 -28.38
CA LYS A 419 1.84 10.97 -27.45
C LYS A 419 2.64 11.22 -26.18
N LEU A 420 1.99 11.13 -25.02
CA LEU A 420 2.63 11.23 -23.73
C LEU A 420 3.06 9.82 -23.29
N VAL A 421 4.37 9.62 -23.20
CA VAL A 421 4.96 8.40 -22.65
C VAL A 421 5.17 8.62 -21.16
N VAL A 422 4.23 8.12 -20.36
CA VAL A 422 4.22 8.28 -18.91
C VAL A 422 5.00 7.15 -18.26
N LEU A 423 6.05 7.51 -17.53
CA LEU A 423 6.85 6.62 -16.70
C LEU A 423 6.50 6.90 -15.23
N GLU A 424 6.29 5.88 -14.42
CA GLU A 424 5.97 6.01 -12.99
C GLU A 424 7.15 5.60 -12.11
N ASP A 425 7.42 6.39 -11.08
CA ASP A 425 8.39 6.05 -10.03
C ASP A 425 7.80 5.01 -9.08
N THR A 426 8.08 3.73 -9.35
CA THR A 426 7.61 2.58 -8.56
C THR A 426 8.73 1.56 -8.39
N GLU A 427 8.68 0.82 -7.28
CA GLU A 427 9.55 -0.34 -7.04
C GLU A 427 9.21 -1.54 -7.92
N ASP A 428 7.97 -1.59 -8.44
CA ASP A 428 7.53 -2.61 -9.38
C ASP A 428 7.95 -2.25 -10.80
N VAL A 429 9.11 -2.78 -11.19
CA VAL A 429 9.74 -2.56 -12.50
C VAL A 429 8.80 -2.88 -13.67
N ASP A 430 7.87 -3.84 -13.50
CA ASP A 430 6.94 -4.22 -14.56
C ASP A 430 5.76 -3.23 -14.69
N SER A 431 5.53 -2.39 -13.66
CA SER A 431 4.48 -1.35 -13.59
C SER A 431 4.99 0.08 -13.86
N VAL A 432 6.28 0.28 -14.13
CA VAL A 432 6.87 1.60 -14.42
C VAL A 432 6.27 2.26 -15.67
N MET A 433 5.89 1.49 -16.69
CA MET A 433 5.31 2.06 -17.91
C MET A 433 3.81 2.26 -17.71
N ARG A 434 3.34 3.52 -17.71
CA ARG A 434 1.91 3.78 -17.67
C ARG A 434 1.28 3.76 -19.07
N CYS A 435 0.47 2.76 -19.33
CA CYS A 435 -0.32 2.61 -20.54
C CYS A 435 -1.57 3.50 -20.42
N THR A 436 -1.67 4.54 -21.26
CA THR A 436 -2.82 5.45 -21.27
C THR A 436 -4.15 4.68 -21.29
N GLN A 437 -4.98 4.90 -20.28
CA GLN A 437 -6.25 4.21 -20.13
C GLN A 437 -7.29 4.75 -21.13
N GLY A 438 -8.14 3.84 -21.60
CA GLY A 438 -9.17 4.15 -22.60
C GLY A 438 -10.34 4.91 -21.99
N ASN A 439 -10.24 6.24 -21.91
CA ASN A 439 -11.31 7.08 -21.37
C ASN A 439 -12.21 7.71 -22.44
N ASP A 440 -11.72 7.79 -23.68
CA ASP A 440 -12.45 8.39 -24.80
C ASP A 440 -13.12 7.33 -25.68
N GLN A 441 -14.15 7.78 -26.42
CA GLN A 441 -14.76 7.04 -27.51
C GLN A 441 -13.67 6.44 -28.42
N HIS A 442 -13.49 5.11 -28.35
CA HIS A 442 -12.53 4.31 -29.14
C HIS A 442 -12.41 4.73 -30.62
N PRO A 443 -13.48 5.18 -31.32
CA PRO A 443 -13.36 5.68 -32.69
C PRO A 443 -12.38 6.84 -32.90
N LYS A 444 -12.22 7.78 -31.94
CA LYS A 444 -11.33 8.95 -32.10
C LYS A 444 -9.85 8.51 -32.20
N TYR A 445 -9.49 7.45 -31.47
CA TYR A 445 -8.14 6.90 -31.41
C TYR A 445 -7.83 5.87 -32.48
N ALA A 446 -8.83 5.28 -33.13
CA ALA A 446 -8.64 4.20 -34.11
C ALA A 446 -7.80 4.62 -35.35
N THR A 447 -7.74 5.92 -35.64
CA THR A 447 -6.94 6.48 -36.75
C THR A 447 -5.88 7.47 -36.29
N TYR A 448 -5.63 7.52 -34.98
CA TYR A 448 -4.72 8.50 -34.39
C TYR A 448 -3.25 8.12 -34.62
N ASP A 449 -2.49 9.04 -35.20
CA ASP A 449 -1.05 8.90 -35.43
C ASP A 449 -0.34 10.16 -34.92
N PRO A 450 0.36 10.11 -33.77
CA PRO A 450 1.00 11.26 -33.16
C PRO A 450 2.21 11.72 -34.00
N LYS A 451 2.36 13.03 -34.18
CA LYS A 451 3.55 13.63 -34.84
C LYS A 451 4.75 13.66 -33.90
N HIS A 452 4.48 13.85 -32.61
CA HIS A 452 5.49 14.01 -31.59
C HIS A 452 5.25 13.10 -30.39
N TYR A 453 6.31 12.84 -29.63
CA TYR A 453 6.31 12.08 -28.40
C TYR A 453 6.97 12.93 -27.31
N ILE A 454 6.37 12.96 -26.12
CA ILE A 454 6.93 13.61 -24.93
C ILE A 454 6.99 12.55 -23.84
N ILE A 455 8.11 12.48 -23.13
CA ILE A 455 8.27 11.54 -22.00
C ILE A 455 8.03 12.34 -20.73
N VAL A 456 7.19 11.84 -19.85
CA VAL A 456 6.93 12.45 -18.54
C VAL A 456 7.16 11.42 -17.44
N GLY A 457 7.80 11.84 -16.36
CA GLY A 457 7.93 11.06 -15.13
C GLY A 457 6.78 11.42 -14.20
N TYR A 458 6.15 10.42 -13.61
CA TYR A 458 5.05 10.57 -12.67
C TYR A 458 5.50 10.07 -11.31
N SER A 459 5.48 10.96 -10.31
CA SER A 459 5.90 10.68 -8.94
C SER A 459 4.83 11.08 -7.93
N ASP A 460 4.96 10.52 -6.73
CA ASP A 460 4.17 10.91 -5.54
C ASP A 460 2.65 10.84 -5.71
N GLY A 461 2.17 10.09 -6.71
CA GLY A 461 0.75 9.88 -6.98
C GLY A 461 0.02 11.05 -7.64
N ASN A 462 0.69 12.17 -7.93
CA ASN A 462 0.00 13.34 -8.49
C ASN A 462 0.89 14.32 -9.28
N HIS A 463 2.23 14.14 -9.31
CA HIS A 463 3.13 15.09 -9.95
C HIS A 463 3.72 14.58 -11.27
N TYR A 464 3.87 15.48 -12.25
CA TYR A 464 4.49 15.20 -13.53
C TYR A 464 5.73 16.07 -13.76
N ASP A 465 6.85 15.41 -14.09
CA ASP A 465 8.07 16.05 -14.54
C ASP A 465 8.36 15.72 -16.00
N LEU A 466 8.96 16.66 -16.72
CA LEU A 466 9.40 16.44 -18.09
C LEU A 466 10.67 15.59 -18.12
N VAL A 467 10.69 14.53 -18.92
CA VAL A 467 11.87 13.68 -19.09
C VAL A 467 12.50 13.95 -20.46
N SER A 468 13.74 14.42 -20.43
CA SER A 468 14.57 14.61 -21.62
C SER A 468 15.48 13.41 -21.89
N TYR A 469 15.81 13.19 -23.15
CA TYR A 469 16.78 12.19 -23.59
C TYR A 469 17.80 12.87 -24.49
N LYS A 470 19.11 12.74 -24.18
CA LYS A 470 20.20 13.44 -24.89
C LYS A 470 19.93 14.96 -25.01
N ASP A 471 19.35 15.55 -23.96
CA ASP A 471 18.92 16.95 -23.85
C ASP A 471 17.73 17.38 -24.74
N LYS A 472 17.16 16.49 -25.55
CA LYS A 472 15.93 16.76 -26.31
C LYS A 472 14.71 16.43 -25.47
N LYS A 473 13.67 17.26 -25.57
CA LYS A 473 12.46 17.22 -24.74
C LYS A 473 11.21 16.72 -25.48
N ILE A 474 11.26 16.68 -26.81
CA ILE A 474 10.16 16.27 -27.68
C ILE A 474 10.74 15.59 -28.92
N PHE A 475 10.14 14.49 -29.33
CA PHE A 475 10.74 13.54 -30.28
C PHE A 475 9.78 13.26 -31.43
N THR A 476 10.29 13.00 -32.63
CA THR A 476 9.54 12.20 -33.61
C THR A 476 9.69 10.71 -33.25
N PHE A 477 8.86 9.82 -33.83
CA PHE A 477 8.94 8.38 -33.51
C PHE A 477 10.34 7.78 -33.74
N SER A 478 11.03 8.19 -34.81
CA SER A 478 12.39 7.74 -35.12
C SER A 478 13.40 8.12 -34.02
N GLU A 479 13.16 9.24 -33.34
CA GLU A 479 14.03 9.78 -32.29
C GLU A 479 13.71 9.24 -30.89
N VAL A 480 12.58 8.54 -30.72
CA VAL A 480 12.27 7.85 -29.46
C VAL A 480 13.31 6.73 -29.23
N PRO A 481 13.93 6.67 -28.03
CA PRO A 481 14.98 5.70 -27.72
C PRO A 481 14.53 4.25 -27.97
N TYR A 482 15.43 3.40 -28.48
CA TYR A 482 15.06 2.04 -28.88
C TYR A 482 14.48 1.23 -27.72
N ASP A 483 15.16 1.23 -26.57
CA ASP A 483 14.71 0.48 -25.39
C ASP A 483 13.37 0.97 -24.84
N LEU A 484 13.08 2.27 -24.97
CA LEU A 484 11.78 2.81 -24.58
C LEU A 484 10.69 2.29 -25.50
N LYS A 485 10.93 2.28 -26.83
CA LYS A 485 9.99 1.68 -27.79
C LYS A 485 9.75 0.20 -27.49
N VAL A 486 10.81 -0.55 -27.15
CA VAL A 486 10.68 -1.97 -26.77
C VAL A 486 9.81 -2.11 -25.53
N LYS A 487 10.06 -1.33 -24.48
CA LYS A 487 9.26 -1.35 -23.25
C LYS A 487 7.80 -1.01 -23.50
N VAL A 488 7.51 0.01 -24.30
CA VAL A 488 6.13 0.34 -24.71
C VAL A 488 5.47 -0.84 -25.42
N VAL A 489 6.15 -1.50 -26.37
CA VAL A 489 5.56 -2.66 -27.06
C VAL A 489 5.32 -3.82 -26.10
N ARG A 490 6.28 -4.13 -25.23
CA ARG A 490 6.19 -5.27 -24.30
C ARG A 490 5.12 -5.07 -23.22
N THR A 491 5.00 -3.85 -22.69
CA THR A 491 4.07 -3.56 -21.59
C THR A 491 2.69 -3.15 -22.10
N CYS A 492 2.60 -2.29 -23.11
CA CYS A 492 1.33 -1.67 -23.52
C CYS A 492 0.72 -2.22 -24.82
N VAL A 493 1.42 -3.07 -25.58
CA VAL A 493 0.94 -3.57 -26.89
C VAL A 493 0.83 -5.09 -26.93
N GLU A 494 1.83 -5.83 -26.44
CA GLU A 494 1.96 -7.29 -26.64
C GLU A 494 0.72 -8.10 -26.24
N HIS A 495 -0.03 -7.65 -25.21
CA HIS A 495 -1.23 -8.32 -24.71
C HIS A 495 -2.45 -7.38 -24.65
N ASN A 496 -2.40 -6.24 -25.36
CA ASN A 496 -3.46 -5.24 -25.33
C ASN A 496 -3.67 -4.63 -26.73
N ASP A 497 -4.13 -5.45 -27.67
CA ASP A 497 -4.30 -5.05 -29.07
C ASP A 497 -5.36 -3.95 -29.27
N GLN A 498 -6.22 -3.70 -28.27
CA GLN A 498 -7.21 -2.63 -28.27
C GLN A 498 -6.72 -1.36 -27.56
N GLY A 499 -5.56 -1.39 -26.89
CA GLY A 499 -4.99 -0.24 -26.20
C GLY A 499 -4.54 0.86 -27.16
N TYR A 500 -4.48 2.11 -26.70
CA TYR A 500 -4.13 3.26 -27.53
C TYR A 500 -2.76 3.14 -28.20
N TYR A 501 -1.76 2.57 -27.50
CA TYR A 501 -0.44 2.31 -28.09
C TYR A 501 -0.50 1.32 -29.25
N ALA A 502 -1.36 0.30 -29.17
CA ALA A 502 -1.53 -0.70 -30.22
C ALA A 502 -2.24 -0.13 -31.47
N GLN A 503 -2.95 0.99 -31.34
CA GLN A 503 -3.59 1.68 -32.48
C GLN A 503 -2.60 2.56 -33.27
N ILE A 504 -1.51 3.00 -32.66
CA ILE A 504 -0.50 3.86 -33.30
C ILE A 504 0.28 3.07 -34.36
N SER A 505 0.25 3.57 -35.60
CA SER A 505 0.81 2.87 -36.76
C SER A 505 2.30 2.54 -36.60
N ALA A 506 3.06 3.47 -36.05
CA ALA A 506 4.49 3.34 -35.83
C ALA A 506 4.83 2.24 -34.81
N PHE A 507 4.06 2.12 -33.72
CA PHE A 507 4.24 1.04 -32.74
C PHE A 507 3.81 -0.32 -33.28
N ARG A 508 2.74 -0.38 -34.09
CA ARG A 508 2.35 -1.61 -34.79
C ARG A 508 3.45 -2.11 -35.72
N GLN A 509 4.08 -1.20 -36.45
CA GLN A 509 5.19 -1.53 -37.33
C GLN A 509 6.41 -2.00 -36.52
N PHE A 510 6.78 -1.27 -35.47
CA PHE A 510 7.90 -1.64 -34.60
C PHE A 510 7.67 -2.99 -33.88
N ARG A 511 6.44 -3.31 -33.47
CA ARG A 511 6.07 -4.63 -32.94
C ARG A 511 6.40 -5.76 -33.91
N LYS A 512 6.06 -5.59 -35.19
CA LYS A 512 6.36 -6.57 -36.25
C LYS A 512 7.87 -6.76 -36.42
N GLU A 513 8.64 -5.68 -36.36
CA GLU A 513 10.11 -5.71 -36.43
C GLU A 513 10.72 -6.45 -35.24
N LEU A 514 10.12 -6.34 -34.05
CA LEU A 514 10.50 -7.11 -32.87
C LEU A 514 10.08 -8.59 -32.91
N GLY A 515 9.29 -9.00 -33.91
CA GLY A 515 8.75 -10.36 -34.01
C GLY A 515 7.74 -10.70 -32.92
N VAL A 516 7.07 -9.69 -32.34
CA VAL A 516 6.04 -9.90 -31.32
C VAL A 516 4.71 -10.20 -32.04
N PRO A 517 4.14 -11.41 -31.86
CA PRO A 517 2.93 -11.80 -32.58
C PRO A 517 1.74 -10.91 -32.19
N GLU A 518 0.83 -10.65 -33.14
CA GLU A 518 -0.51 -10.14 -32.84
C GLU A 518 -1.25 -11.17 -32.00
N VAL A 519 -1.97 -10.73 -30.95
CA VAL A 519 -2.77 -11.65 -30.15
C VAL A 519 -3.95 -12.03 -31.02
N ILE A 520 -3.90 -13.21 -31.63
CA ILE A 520 -5.13 -13.85 -32.06
C ILE A 520 -5.88 -14.07 -30.76
N ALA A 521 -7.03 -13.42 -30.60
CA ALA A 521 -7.98 -13.71 -29.54
C ALA A 521 -8.33 -15.19 -29.63
N LYS A 522 -7.49 -16.04 -29.05
CA LYS A 522 -7.88 -17.34 -28.59
C LYS A 522 -8.76 -16.99 -27.41
N ASP A 523 -10.07 -17.20 -27.59
CA ASP A 523 -10.95 -17.39 -26.45
C ASP A 523 -10.20 -18.32 -25.50
N SER A 524 -9.70 -17.75 -24.40
CA SER A 524 -9.06 -18.54 -23.35
C SER A 524 -10.05 -19.62 -22.99
N GLU A 525 -9.59 -20.86 -23.08
CA GLU A 525 -10.28 -22.08 -22.71
C GLU A 525 -11.20 -21.83 -21.52
N THR A 526 -12.52 -21.99 -21.73
CA THR A 526 -13.58 -22.26 -20.75
C THR A 526 -13.32 -21.83 -19.30
N LEU A 527 -12.99 -20.55 -19.07
CA LEU A 527 -13.03 -20.00 -17.72
C LEU A 527 -14.48 -19.94 -17.29
N ASP A 528 -14.77 -20.47 -16.10
CA ASP A 528 -16.10 -20.40 -15.53
C ASP A 528 -16.45 -18.94 -15.21
N ARG A 529 -17.38 -18.38 -15.99
CA ARG A 529 -17.83 -17.00 -15.85
C ARG A 529 -18.64 -16.79 -14.57
N GLU A 530 -19.04 -17.85 -13.87
CA GLU A 530 -19.70 -17.75 -12.56
C GLU A 530 -18.72 -17.37 -11.44
N LEU A 531 -17.40 -17.46 -11.67
CA LEU A 531 -16.37 -17.19 -10.66
C LEU A 531 -15.95 -15.72 -10.55
N PHE A 532 -16.28 -14.88 -11.55
CA PHE A 532 -15.84 -13.48 -11.60
C PHE A 532 -16.77 -12.58 -12.44
N ASP A 533 -16.74 -11.29 -12.14
CA ASP A 533 -17.31 -10.23 -12.96
C ASP A 533 -16.34 -9.88 -14.11
N PRO A 534 -16.76 -9.97 -15.39
CA PRO A 534 -15.88 -9.71 -16.53
C PRO A 534 -15.37 -8.26 -16.62
N HIS A 535 -15.97 -7.32 -15.88
CA HIS A 535 -15.57 -5.91 -15.84
C HIS A 535 -14.62 -5.58 -14.70
N LEU A 536 -14.36 -6.52 -13.80
CA LEU A 536 -13.42 -6.37 -12.70
C LEU A 536 -12.22 -7.27 -12.91
N THR A 537 -11.02 -6.69 -12.92
CA THR A 537 -9.77 -7.44 -12.96
C THR A 537 -8.77 -6.86 -11.98
N LEU A 538 -8.12 -7.73 -11.22
CA LEU A 538 -6.98 -7.40 -10.36
C LEU A 538 -5.77 -8.19 -10.82
N SER A 539 -4.66 -7.49 -11.02
CA SER A 539 -3.38 -8.11 -11.32
C SER A 539 -2.49 -8.23 -10.09
N PHE A 540 -1.75 -9.33 -10.01
CA PHE A 540 -0.80 -9.57 -8.93
C PHE A 540 0.40 -10.41 -9.37
N HIS A 541 1.50 -10.27 -8.64
CA HIS A 541 2.68 -11.14 -8.70
C HIS A 541 3.54 -10.95 -7.44
N SER A 542 4.49 -11.86 -7.23
CA SER A 542 5.43 -11.83 -6.09
C SER A 542 6.21 -10.52 -5.87
N LYS A 543 6.26 -9.62 -6.87
CA LYS A 543 6.99 -8.34 -6.81
C LYS A 543 6.10 -7.11 -7.00
N SER A 544 4.78 -7.26 -6.97
CA SER A 544 3.85 -6.14 -7.12
C SER A 544 4.18 -5.02 -6.14
N ASP A 545 3.90 -3.78 -6.50
CA ASP A 545 4.15 -2.62 -5.64
C ASP A 545 3.45 -2.77 -4.27
N GLN A 546 4.13 -2.36 -3.20
CA GLN A 546 3.66 -2.54 -1.83
C GLN A 546 2.54 -1.56 -1.43
N LYS A 547 2.45 -0.41 -2.11
CA LYS A 547 1.60 0.73 -1.76
C LYS A 547 0.44 0.91 -2.74
N LYS A 548 0.55 0.40 -3.96
CA LYS A 548 -0.50 0.59 -4.98
C LYS A 548 -1.82 -0.01 -4.51
N LYS A 549 -2.90 0.76 -4.66
CA LYS A 549 -4.28 0.34 -4.36
C LYS A 549 -4.90 -0.40 -5.55
N ALA A 550 -5.97 -1.14 -5.30
CA ALA A 550 -6.78 -1.75 -6.34
C ALA A 550 -7.25 -0.68 -7.36
N GLY A 551 -7.12 -0.98 -8.66
CA GLY A 551 -7.53 -0.07 -9.74
C GLY A 551 -6.53 1.05 -10.07
N HIS A 552 -5.36 1.06 -9.42
CA HIS A 552 -4.29 2.05 -9.60
C HIS A 552 -3.04 1.49 -10.30
N VAL A 553 -3.12 0.26 -10.80
CA VAL A 553 -2.11 -0.38 -11.66
C VAL A 553 -2.76 -0.62 -13.02
N ASP A 554 -2.05 -0.41 -14.13
CA ASP A 554 -2.65 -0.50 -15.46
C ASP A 554 -3.13 -1.89 -15.86
N ALA A 555 -2.61 -2.93 -15.21
CA ALA A 555 -3.07 -4.29 -15.38
C ALA A 555 -4.39 -4.58 -14.62
N ASP A 556 -4.85 -3.66 -13.77
CA ASP A 556 -6.18 -3.72 -13.17
C ASP A 556 -7.23 -3.13 -14.11
N SER A 557 -8.46 -3.63 -14.01
CA SER A 557 -9.63 -3.02 -14.62
C SER A 557 -10.69 -2.87 -13.55
N ILE A 558 -10.83 -1.66 -13.00
CA ILE A 558 -11.87 -1.32 -12.03
C ILE A 558 -12.47 0.04 -12.40
N PRO A 559 -13.77 0.11 -12.70
CA PRO A 559 -14.45 1.40 -12.90
C PRO A 559 -14.26 2.28 -11.66
N VAL A 560 -14.00 3.58 -11.85
CA VAL A 560 -13.72 4.53 -10.75
C VAL A 560 -14.80 4.46 -9.66
N LYS A 561 -16.07 4.43 -10.07
CA LYS A 561 -17.24 4.32 -9.18
C LYS A 561 -17.32 3.04 -8.34
N ARG A 562 -16.49 2.04 -8.63
CA ARG A 562 -16.41 0.76 -7.90
C ARG A 562 -15.11 0.61 -7.12
N ARG A 563 -14.20 1.59 -7.17
CA ARG A 563 -12.91 1.51 -6.48
C ARG A 563 -13.07 1.42 -4.96
N ASN A 564 -14.07 2.12 -4.41
CA ASN A 564 -14.34 2.10 -2.97
C ASN A 564 -14.77 0.71 -2.46
N GLU A 565 -15.35 -0.15 -3.31
CA GLU A 565 -15.67 -1.54 -2.93
C GLU A 565 -14.43 -2.27 -2.39
N PHE A 566 -13.23 -1.92 -2.86
CA PHE A 566 -11.96 -2.55 -2.51
C PHE A 566 -11.24 -1.90 -1.32
N SER A 567 -11.88 -1.02 -0.56
CA SER A 567 -11.24 -0.34 0.58
C SER A 567 -10.74 -1.30 1.65
N ALA A 568 -11.51 -2.36 1.95
CA ALA A 568 -11.07 -3.43 2.85
C ALA A 568 -9.82 -4.17 2.33
N LEU A 569 -9.71 -4.39 1.02
CA LEU A 569 -8.53 -5.01 0.42
C LEU A 569 -7.32 -4.07 0.49
N ASN A 570 -7.54 -2.78 0.22
CA ASN A 570 -6.50 -1.76 0.25
C ASN A 570 -5.94 -1.51 1.65
N ALA A 571 -6.74 -1.74 2.69
CA ALA A 571 -6.29 -1.69 4.08
C ALA A 571 -5.33 -2.84 4.45
N ILE A 572 -5.23 -3.89 3.64
CA ILE A 572 -4.33 -5.02 3.90
C ILE A 572 -2.98 -4.77 3.24
N PRO A 573 -1.88 -4.59 4.02
CA PRO A 573 -0.56 -4.37 3.45
C PRO A 573 -0.15 -5.55 2.58
N LEU A 574 0.52 -5.26 1.45
CA LEU A 574 1.09 -6.26 0.55
C LEU A 574 0.06 -7.23 -0.05
N TRP A 575 -1.23 -6.89 -0.10
CA TRP A 575 -2.28 -7.84 -0.50
C TRP A 575 -2.03 -8.49 -1.87
N ARG A 576 -1.50 -7.77 -2.86
CA ARG A 576 -1.13 -8.35 -4.17
C ARG A 576 -0.07 -9.44 -4.04
N ARG A 577 0.99 -9.19 -3.26
CA ARG A 577 2.06 -10.17 -3.04
C ARG A 577 1.54 -11.37 -2.25
N LYS A 578 0.65 -11.14 -1.27
CA LYS A 578 0.00 -12.19 -0.47
C LYS A 578 -0.87 -13.12 -1.31
N LEU A 579 -1.42 -12.68 -2.45
CA LEU A 579 -2.14 -13.57 -3.38
C LEU A 579 -1.19 -14.57 -4.06
N ASP A 580 0.04 -14.18 -4.36
CA ASP A 580 0.99 -14.99 -5.14
C ASP A 580 1.48 -16.26 -4.43
N ASP A 581 1.72 -17.32 -5.20
CA ASP A 581 2.19 -18.62 -4.71
C ASP A 581 3.55 -18.57 -4.00
N ALA A 582 4.36 -17.54 -4.28
CA ALA A 582 5.67 -17.35 -3.66
C ALA A 582 5.62 -16.72 -2.26
N TRP A 583 4.47 -16.21 -1.82
CA TRP A 583 4.32 -15.59 -0.50
C TRP A 583 4.68 -16.59 0.60
N SER A 584 5.64 -16.23 1.48
CA SER A 584 6.26 -17.16 2.42
C SER A 584 6.22 -16.77 3.90
N GLU A 585 5.54 -15.68 4.26
CA GLU A 585 5.59 -15.16 5.64
C GLU A 585 4.71 -15.93 6.64
N ARG A 586 3.69 -16.64 6.16
CA ARG A 586 2.76 -17.39 7.02
C ARG A 586 2.67 -18.85 6.56
N PRO A 587 3.30 -19.80 7.28
CA PRO A 587 3.14 -21.20 6.97
C PRO A 587 1.69 -21.66 7.12
N PHE A 588 1.27 -22.58 6.25
CA PHE A 588 -0.07 -23.15 6.26
C PHE A 588 -0.04 -24.68 6.18
N PRO A 589 -1.05 -25.37 6.74
CA PRO A 589 -1.14 -26.82 6.65
C PRO A 589 -1.69 -27.28 5.29
N THR A 590 -1.31 -28.48 4.86
CA THR A 590 -1.91 -29.20 3.72
C THR A 590 -2.52 -30.53 4.15
N THR A 591 -3.27 -31.19 3.26
CA THR A 591 -3.96 -32.46 3.58
C THR A 591 -3.05 -33.63 3.92
N ASP A 592 -1.75 -33.51 3.63
CA ASP A 592 -0.73 -34.49 4.01
C ASP A 592 -0.21 -34.33 5.46
N GLY A 593 -0.78 -33.39 6.23
CA GLY A 593 -0.41 -33.13 7.62
C GLY A 593 0.88 -32.34 7.80
N LYS A 594 1.47 -31.81 6.72
CA LYS A 594 2.67 -30.96 6.77
C LYS A 594 2.33 -29.49 6.71
N ARG A 595 3.26 -28.66 7.17
CA ARG A 595 3.21 -27.20 6.99
C ARG A 595 4.17 -26.75 5.91
N TRP A 596 3.75 -25.74 5.15
CA TRP A 596 4.52 -25.18 4.04
C TRP A 596 4.58 -23.67 4.17
N ASN A 597 5.76 -23.10 3.98
CA ASN A 597 5.92 -21.64 4.04
C ASN A 597 5.21 -20.95 2.87
N SER A 598 5.15 -21.57 1.68
CA SER A 598 4.44 -21.02 0.52
C SER A 598 3.86 -22.13 -0.36
N VAL A 599 2.91 -21.81 -1.24
CA VAL A 599 2.40 -22.73 -2.27
C VAL A 599 3.53 -23.20 -3.18
N ALA A 600 4.46 -22.30 -3.54
CA ALA A 600 5.60 -22.64 -4.39
C ALA A 600 6.55 -23.67 -3.76
N HIS A 601 6.85 -23.56 -2.46
CA HIS A 601 7.60 -24.56 -1.70
C HIS A 601 6.94 -25.94 -1.80
N TYR A 602 5.61 -26.01 -1.62
CA TYR A 602 4.86 -27.26 -1.74
C TYR A 602 5.01 -27.86 -3.15
N LEU A 603 4.75 -27.07 -4.19
CA LEU A 603 4.80 -27.52 -5.57
C LEU A 603 6.20 -27.98 -6.01
N LEU A 604 7.27 -27.34 -5.50
CA LEU A 604 8.65 -27.76 -5.74
C LEU A 604 8.96 -29.12 -5.10
N ALA A 605 8.32 -29.42 -3.97
CA ALA A 605 8.51 -30.67 -3.25
C ALA A 605 7.75 -31.84 -3.88
N VAL A 606 6.56 -31.62 -4.44
CA VAL A 606 5.67 -32.69 -4.98
C VAL A 606 6.39 -33.79 -5.78
N PRO A 607 7.33 -33.50 -6.71
CA PRO A 607 8.02 -34.54 -7.47
C PRO A 607 8.79 -35.56 -6.59
N PHE A 608 9.21 -35.16 -5.39
CA PHE A 608 9.92 -36.02 -4.44
C PHE A 608 9.00 -36.85 -3.54
N LYS A 609 7.70 -36.52 -3.46
CA LYS A 609 6.76 -37.01 -2.44
C LYS A 609 6.80 -38.53 -2.25
N ASP A 610 6.68 -39.29 -3.33
CA ASP A 610 6.58 -40.76 -3.26
C ASP A 610 7.93 -41.48 -3.31
N SER A 611 8.89 -40.91 -4.05
CA SER A 611 10.16 -41.60 -4.35
C SER A 611 11.31 -41.21 -3.42
N HIS A 612 11.27 -40.01 -2.84
CA HIS A 612 12.31 -39.44 -2.00
C HIS A 612 11.69 -38.62 -0.84
N PRO A 613 10.98 -39.28 0.10
CA PRO A 613 10.25 -38.61 1.16
C PRO A 613 11.14 -37.77 2.09
N GLU A 614 12.41 -38.13 2.26
CA GLU A 614 13.38 -37.30 3.01
C GLU A 614 13.60 -35.95 2.32
N VAL A 615 13.81 -35.94 1.00
CA VAL A 615 13.98 -34.70 0.23
C VAL A 615 12.67 -33.90 0.22
N TYR A 616 11.51 -34.56 0.12
CA TYR A 616 10.22 -33.91 0.25
C TYR A 616 10.08 -33.16 1.59
N ASN A 617 10.47 -33.81 2.69
CA ASN A 617 10.43 -33.22 4.02
C ASN A 617 11.37 -32.02 4.16
N GLU A 618 12.52 -32.00 3.49
CA GLU A 618 13.43 -30.85 3.55
C GLU A 618 12.79 -29.54 3.06
N TYR A 619 11.76 -29.59 2.21
CA TYR A 619 11.06 -28.40 1.72
C TYR A 619 9.90 -27.96 2.62
N SER A 620 9.43 -28.83 3.51
CA SER A 620 8.33 -28.48 4.41
C SER A 620 8.87 -27.62 5.56
N ASP A 621 8.03 -26.71 6.04
CA ASP A 621 8.36 -25.81 7.16
C ASP A 621 8.73 -26.60 8.42
N ASP A 622 8.18 -27.80 8.59
CA ASP A 622 8.48 -28.70 9.71
C ASP A 622 9.97 -29.09 9.81
N SER A 623 10.71 -29.07 8.69
CA SER A 623 12.15 -29.40 8.67
C SER A 623 13.06 -28.26 9.11
N LYS A 624 12.57 -27.01 9.06
CA LYS A 624 13.30 -25.77 9.39
C LYS A 624 14.63 -25.58 8.66
N THR A 625 14.84 -26.26 7.53
CA THR A 625 16.02 -26.13 6.67
C THR A 625 16.05 -24.78 5.95
N ASP A 626 17.21 -24.40 5.41
CA ASP A 626 17.34 -23.19 4.60
C ASP A 626 16.44 -23.20 3.36
N ILE A 627 16.29 -24.37 2.71
CA ILE A 627 15.42 -24.50 1.52
C ILE A 627 13.94 -24.55 1.86
N SER A 628 13.56 -24.84 3.11
CA SER A 628 12.16 -24.71 3.56
C SER A 628 11.77 -23.25 3.83
N LYS A 629 12.75 -22.40 4.19
CA LYS A 629 12.54 -21.00 4.58
C LYS A 629 12.72 -20.02 3.42
N ASP A 630 13.62 -20.33 2.49
CA ASP A 630 13.96 -19.46 1.37
C ASP A 630 13.62 -20.13 0.04
N LEU A 631 12.64 -19.55 -0.65
CA LEU A 631 12.13 -20.08 -1.92
C LEU A 631 13.17 -20.04 -3.04
N ASP A 632 14.09 -19.06 -3.03
CA ASP A 632 15.15 -18.97 -4.03
C ASP A 632 16.22 -20.04 -3.79
N LEU A 633 16.53 -20.36 -2.53
CA LEU A 633 17.37 -21.52 -2.19
C LEU A 633 16.68 -22.84 -2.56
N ALA A 634 15.37 -22.96 -2.33
CA ALA A 634 14.57 -24.10 -2.74
C ALA A 634 14.66 -24.36 -4.25
N LYS A 635 14.40 -23.33 -5.06
CA LYS A 635 14.55 -23.37 -6.53
C LYS A 635 15.99 -23.70 -6.94
N ALA A 636 16.98 -23.04 -6.33
CA ALA A 636 18.38 -23.26 -6.66
C ALA A 636 18.83 -24.70 -6.35
N SER A 637 18.22 -25.37 -5.37
CA SER A 637 18.59 -26.73 -4.98
C SER A 637 18.32 -27.78 -6.08
N ILE A 638 17.38 -27.51 -7.00
CA ILE A 638 17.02 -28.39 -8.12
C ILE A 638 17.51 -27.90 -9.49
N GLU A 639 18.21 -26.77 -9.53
CA GLU A 639 18.72 -26.16 -10.76
C GLU A 639 20.22 -26.42 -10.95
N LYS A 640 20.65 -26.35 -12.22
CA LYS A 640 22.06 -26.26 -12.59
C LYS A 640 22.31 -24.93 -13.31
N LYS A 641 23.08 -24.04 -12.69
CA LYS A 641 23.46 -22.72 -13.24
C LYS A 641 24.98 -22.64 -13.40
N LYS A 642 25.48 -22.68 -14.64
CA LYS A 642 26.92 -22.62 -14.99
C LYS A 642 27.79 -23.50 -14.05
N ASP A 643 28.42 -22.89 -13.04
CA ASP A 643 29.36 -23.51 -12.11
C ASP A 643 28.72 -23.98 -10.78
N LYS A 644 27.43 -23.71 -10.56
CA LYS A 644 26.69 -24.12 -9.38
C LYS A 644 25.68 -25.21 -9.73
N VAL A 645 25.80 -26.36 -9.07
CA VAL A 645 24.85 -27.48 -9.16
C VAL A 645 24.11 -27.54 -7.83
N GLY A 646 22.77 -27.45 -7.89
CA GLY A 646 21.93 -27.58 -6.71
C GLY A 646 22.08 -28.95 -6.04
N ARG A 647 21.95 -28.98 -4.71
CA ARG A 647 22.11 -30.19 -3.88
C ARG A 647 21.27 -31.37 -4.38
N HIS A 648 20.05 -31.09 -4.81
CA HIS A 648 19.04 -32.06 -5.22
C HIS A 648 18.90 -32.18 -6.75
N TYR A 649 19.75 -31.50 -7.53
CA TYR A 649 19.66 -31.44 -9.00
C TYR A 649 19.70 -32.82 -9.66
N GLN A 650 20.62 -33.70 -9.24
CA GLN A 650 20.76 -35.02 -9.86
C GLN A 650 19.54 -35.90 -9.59
N THR A 651 19.05 -35.88 -8.35
CA THR A 651 17.81 -36.55 -7.96
C THR A 651 16.65 -36.02 -8.77
N TYR A 652 16.42 -34.70 -8.73
CA TYR A 652 15.32 -34.02 -9.42
C TYR A 652 15.28 -34.30 -10.93
N LYS A 653 16.45 -34.33 -11.58
CA LYS A 653 16.56 -34.61 -13.02
C LYS A 653 16.08 -36.02 -13.38
N GLY A 654 16.25 -36.98 -12.47
CA GLY A 654 15.83 -38.37 -12.68
C GLY A 654 14.36 -38.65 -12.36
N LEU A 655 13.63 -37.68 -11.79
CA LEU A 655 12.24 -37.87 -11.38
C LEU A 655 11.27 -37.74 -12.54
N VAL A 656 10.21 -38.56 -12.48
CA VAL A 656 9.00 -38.33 -13.28
C VAL A 656 8.25 -37.17 -12.65
N LYS A 657 8.17 -36.05 -13.36
CA LYS A 657 7.46 -34.87 -12.88
C LYS A 657 5.96 -35.06 -13.10
N PRO A 658 5.10 -34.69 -12.14
CA PRO A 658 3.67 -34.73 -12.37
C PRO A 658 3.30 -33.84 -13.55
N ASP A 659 2.30 -34.27 -14.32
CA ASP A 659 1.76 -33.45 -15.39
C ASP A 659 1.04 -32.20 -14.83
N PRO A 660 0.77 -31.17 -15.65
CA PRO A 660 0.17 -29.93 -15.19
C PRO A 660 -1.16 -30.10 -14.44
N ASN A 661 -2.03 -31.03 -14.85
CA ASN A 661 -3.32 -31.23 -14.19
C ASN A 661 -3.13 -31.84 -12.79
N THR A 662 -2.20 -32.78 -12.67
CA THR A 662 -1.84 -33.35 -11.37
C THR A 662 -1.21 -32.30 -10.45
N LEU A 663 -0.32 -31.44 -10.97
CA LEU A 663 0.24 -30.32 -10.20
C LEU A 663 -0.83 -29.33 -9.75
N GLU A 664 -1.86 -29.07 -10.57
CA GLU A 664 -2.93 -28.15 -10.21
C GLU A 664 -3.79 -28.69 -9.06
N VAL A 665 -3.98 -30.02 -8.95
CA VAL A 665 -4.65 -30.62 -7.79
C VAL A 665 -3.88 -30.34 -6.50
N PHE A 666 -2.55 -30.50 -6.51
CA PHE A 666 -1.70 -30.15 -5.37
C PHE A 666 -1.70 -28.65 -5.10
N ARG A 667 -1.66 -27.83 -6.15
CA ARG A 667 -1.73 -26.37 -6.00
C ARG A 667 -3.01 -25.95 -5.30
N LYS A 668 -4.17 -26.48 -5.74
CA LYS A 668 -5.47 -26.17 -5.14
C LYS A 668 -5.56 -26.62 -3.69
N ASP A 669 -4.97 -27.76 -3.32
CA ASP A 669 -4.84 -28.18 -1.92
C ASP A 669 -4.06 -27.17 -1.07
N ALA A 670 -2.91 -26.72 -1.57
CA ALA A 670 -2.12 -25.69 -0.90
C ALA A 670 -2.84 -24.34 -0.83
N LEU A 671 -3.59 -23.95 -1.86
CA LEU A 671 -4.39 -22.72 -1.82
C LEU A 671 -5.48 -22.78 -0.75
N ARG A 672 -6.16 -23.93 -0.58
CA ARG A 672 -7.14 -24.12 0.52
C ARG A 672 -6.49 -24.00 1.88
N GLY A 673 -5.28 -24.54 2.06
CA GLY A 673 -4.51 -24.37 3.29
C GLY A 673 -4.13 -22.90 3.53
N LYS A 674 -3.61 -22.23 2.50
CA LYS A 674 -3.17 -20.81 2.56
C LYS A 674 -4.32 -19.85 2.85
N PHE A 675 -5.49 -20.09 2.26
CA PHE A 675 -6.69 -19.27 2.36
C PHE A 675 -7.78 -19.96 3.19
N ALA A 676 -7.37 -20.68 4.24
CA ALA A 676 -8.27 -21.42 5.12
C ALA A 676 -9.26 -20.50 5.83
N LYS A 677 -10.43 -21.06 6.19
CA LYS A 677 -11.50 -20.36 6.89
C LYS A 677 -11.07 -19.75 8.22
N ASP A 678 -11.75 -18.67 8.58
CA ASP A 678 -11.58 -17.87 9.79
C ASP A 678 -10.17 -17.29 9.95
N THR A 679 -9.46 -17.11 8.83
CA THR A 679 -8.12 -16.52 8.79
C THR A 679 -8.11 -15.14 8.12
N GLU A 680 -7.07 -14.36 8.40
CA GLU A 680 -6.85 -13.09 7.69
C GLU A 680 -6.62 -13.28 6.20
N MET A 681 -6.07 -14.44 5.79
CA MET A 681 -5.87 -14.76 4.38
C MET A 681 -7.21 -15.00 3.67
N GLU A 682 -8.17 -15.69 4.31
CA GLU A 682 -9.53 -15.77 3.79
C GLU A 682 -10.12 -14.38 3.61
N LYS A 683 -10.09 -13.53 4.64
CA LYS A 683 -10.62 -12.15 4.57
C LYS A 683 -9.98 -11.36 3.43
N LEU A 684 -8.67 -11.53 3.21
CA LEU A 684 -7.94 -10.94 2.08
C LEU A 684 -8.52 -11.42 0.75
N LEU A 685 -8.65 -12.74 0.56
CA LEU A 685 -9.17 -13.32 -0.68
C LEU A 685 -10.63 -12.92 -0.94
N GLU A 686 -11.46 -12.87 0.10
CA GLU A 686 -12.85 -12.42 0.00
C GLU A 686 -12.95 -10.95 -0.39
N SER A 687 -12.07 -10.10 0.15
CA SER A 687 -11.99 -8.66 -0.14
C SER A 687 -11.57 -8.35 -1.58
N THR A 688 -11.12 -9.35 -2.35
CA THR A 688 -10.96 -9.24 -3.81
C THR A 688 -12.29 -9.25 -4.58
N HIS A 689 -13.42 -9.41 -3.88
CA HIS A 689 -14.77 -9.42 -4.45
C HIS A 689 -14.91 -10.42 -5.59
N MET A 690 -15.67 -10.11 -6.63
CA MET A 690 -15.77 -10.94 -7.84
C MET A 690 -14.74 -10.52 -8.89
N ALA A 691 -13.63 -9.87 -8.51
CA ALA A 691 -12.62 -9.52 -9.49
C ALA A 691 -11.98 -10.77 -10.11
N LYS A 692 -11.75 -10.73 -11.43
CA LYS A 692 -10.93 -11.71 -12.12
C LYS A 692 -9.49 -11.55 -11.64
N LEU A 693 -8.91 -12.61 -11.07
CA LEU A 693 -7.56 -12.58 -10.52
C LEU A 693 -6.57 -13.00 -11.61
N MET A 694 -5.68 -12.09 -12.01
CA MET A 694 -4.73 -12.28 -13.10
C MET A 694 -3.30 -12.27 -12.57
N GLN A 695 -2.62 -13.41 -12.64
CA GLN A 695 -1.21 -13.51 -12.30
C GLN A 695 -0.36 -12.94 -13.44
N SER A 696 0.34 -11.84 -13.15
CA SER A 696 1.28 -11.22 -14.08
C SER A 696 2.56 -12.03 -14.17
N ARG A 697 3.03 -12.28 -15.40
CA ARG A 697 4.20 -13.12 -15.67
C ARG A 697 5.13 -12.41 -16.64
N ARG A 698 6.36 -12.18 -16.23
CA ARG A 698 7.34 -11.46 -17.06
C ARG A 698 7.57 -12.16 -18.41
N ASN A 699 7.40 -11.42 -19.50
CA ASN A 699 7.53 -11.88 -20.88
C ASN A 699 6.61 -13.06 -21.24
N LYS A 700 5.45 -13.18 -20.58
CA LYS A 700 4.43 -14.19 -20.86
C LYS A 700 3.06 -13.56 -20.71
N GLU A 701 2.07 -14.14 -21.38
CA GLU A 701 0.67 -13.75 -21.19
C GLU A 701 0.29 -13.85 -19.70
N PRO A 702 -0.41 -12.85 -19.14
CA PRO A 702 -1.03 -12.96 -17.82
C PRO A 702 -1.92 -14.21 -17.75
N LEU A 703 -1.88 -14.92 -16.63
CA LEU A 703 -2.69 -16.12 -16.43
C LEU A 703 -3.85 -15.82 -15.50
N ALA A 704 -5.07 -16.16 -15.92
CA ALA A 704 -6.21 -16.14 -15.01
C ALA A 704 -6.04 -17.26 -13.96
N ASP A 705 -6.05 -16.90 -12.68
CA ASP A 705 -5.88 -17.85 -11.59
C ASP A 705 -7.24 -18.45 -11.19
N GLN A 706 -7.69 -19.41 -12.00
CA GLN A 706 -9.00 -20.05 -11.80
C GLN A 706 -9.08 -20.74 -10.43
N SER A 707 -8.06 -21.51 -10.03
CA SER A 707 -8.07 -22.22 -8.75
C SER A 707 -8.16 -21.30 -7.54
N LEU A 708 -7.51 -20.12 -7.59
CA LEU A 708 -7.64 -19.12 -6.53
C LEU A 708 -9.07 -18.55 -6.46
N MET A 709 -9.70 -18.29 -7.60
CA MET A 709 -11.09 -17.84 -7.66
C MET A 709 -12.08 -18.93 -7.23
N GLU A 710 -11.79 -20.20 -7.51
CA GLU A 710 -12.57 -21.34 -7.01
C GLU A 710 -12.49 -21.45 -5.49
N VAL A 711 -11.29 -21.33 -4.91
CA VAL A 711 -11.12 -21.31 -3.43
C VAL A 711 -11.88 -20.14 -2.81
N ARG A 712 -11.87 -18.95 -3.43
CA ARG A 712 -12.70 -17.81 -3.01
C ARG A 712 -14.19 -18.15 -3.01
N ALA A 713 -14.68 -18.86 -4.04
CA ALA A 713 -16.08 -19.27 -4.12
C ALA A 713 -16.44 -20.36 -3.08
N GLU A 714 -15.53 -21.32 -2.85
CA GLU A 714 -15.67 -22.36 -1.82
C GLU A 714 -15.83 -21.75 -0.41
N ASN A 715 -15.05 -20.71 -0.09
CA ASN A 715 -15.14 -20.02 1.21
C ASN A 715 -16.50 -19.34 1.42
N ARG A 716 -17.04 -18.70 0.38
CA ARG A 716 -18.36 -18.03 0.40
C ARG A 716 -19.55 -18.99 0.53
N MET A 717 -19.49 -20.16 -0.10
CA MET A 717 -20.61 -21.11 -0.16
C MET A 717 -20.76 -21.97 1.10
N SER A 718 -19.72 -22.05 1.92
CA SER A 718 -19.72 -22.93 3.08
C SER A 718 -20.39 -22.21 4.27
N PRO A 719 -21.58 -22.63 4.73
CA PRO A 719 -22.32 -21.93 5.78
C PRO A 719 -21.54 -21.90 7.08
N HIS A 720 -21.67 -20.82 7.86
CA HIS A 720 -21.42 -20.85 9.30
C HIS A 720 -22.18 -22.05 9.87
N GLN A 721 -21.50 -23.16 10.16
CA GLN A 721 -22.09 -24.18 11.03
C GLN A 721 -22.05 -23.60 12.44
N PRO A 722 -23.20 -23.30 13.07
CA PRO A 722 -23.22 -23.16 14.51
C PRO A 722 -22.75 -24.52 15.05
N THR A 723 -21.75 -24.51 15.92
CA THR A 723 -21.44 -25.65 16.77
C THR A 723 -22.73 -26.05 17.47
N GLU A 724 -23.34 -27.15 17.02
CA GLU A 724 -24.45 -27.77 17.72
C GLU A 724 -23.94 -28.16 19.11
N ILE A 725 -24.34 -27.38 20.09
CA ILE A 725 -24.35 -27.78 21.49
C ILE A 725 -25.35 -28.93 21.58
N SER A 726 -24.84 -30.16 21.51
CA SER A 726 -25.56 -31.33 21.98
C SER A 726 -25.68 -31.24 23.49
N SER A 727 -26.83 -30.77 23.96
CA SER A 727 -27.29 -30.96 25.33
C SER A 727 -28.32 -32.08 25.40
N VAL A 728 -27.96 -33.10 26.22
CA VAL A 728 -28.76 -34.10 26.97
C VAL A 728 -28.28 -35.53 26.73
#